data_AF-R7LGB8-F1
#
_entry.id   AF-R7LGB8-F1
#
_cell.length_a   1.000
_cell.length_b   1.000
_cell.length_c   1.000
_cell.angle_alpha   90.00
_cell.angle_beta   90.00
_cell.angle_gamma   90.00
#
_symmetry.space_group_name_H-M   'P 1'
#
loop_
_entity.id
_entity.type
_entity.pdbx_description
1 polymer ?
#
loop_
_entity_poly.entity_id
_entity_poly.type
_entity_poly.pdbx_seq_one_letter_code
_entity_poly.pdbx_strand_id
1 'polypeptide(L)'
;MQICENVDDSNQNNNPYFYRIMNKIIRKDQFSERVFRLVVEAPLIARSRKAGHFVIVRVGEHGERMPLTIAEADPKEGTISLVVQKVGVSSTKLCHLEVGDYISDVVGPLGKATHIENFGTVVCAGGGVGVAPMLPIVQALKAAGNRVITVLAGRTKDLIILEEEMRASSDEVIIMTDDGSYGQKGLVTEGIESVIQREKVDKCFAIGPAIMMKFVCLLTKKYEIPTDVSLNTIMVDGTGMCGACRITVGGQTKFVCVDGPEFDGHQVDFDEMLKRMAAFKPEEVAADEEVKKHPELLEVPECTNHGECNGKVENEPCDSADCECMAVAEDDDKSRDAAWRKELRSSMKPKERLAIERCQMPELEPQYRARKLKEEVNQGLTAEMAQREAHRCLDCANPGCVEGCPVGIDIPRFIKHIEKGEFMQAAHTLKETSALPAVCGRVCPQEKQCESRCIHHKMNSKPVAIGYLERFAADYERQQLTAKGDAAVAHHTETSENKQKIAVVGSGPAGLSFAGEMTKRGYAVTVFEALHEIGGVLKYGIPEFRLPNEIVDFEINNLRAAGVEFVKDCIIGKTESVEDLFQKQGFAGVFVGSGAGLPNFMGIPGENATGVMSSNEYLTRVNLMDASNPESDTPVSFAKHVAVVGGGNTAMDSVRTALRLGAETATIIYRRSEEEMPARVEEVHHAKQEGVKFLTLHNPLRYEADEKGHVSKVVLQQMELGEPDASGRRRPVPIEGATVTMDVDLVIVSIGVSPNPILPNSVKGLDLGKKGTIAVDEHLQSSIPALYAGGDIVRGGATVILAMGDGKHAAQEMDDMLKAKK
;
A
#
# COMPACT_ATOMS: atom_id res chain seq x y z
N MET A 1 -42.64 33.84 -37.65
CA MET A 1 -41.78 34.43 -36.60
C MET A 1 -42.47 34.25 -35.27
N GLN A 2 -42.24 33.12 -34.61
CA GLN A 2 -42.58 32.96 -33.20
C GLN A 2 -41.80 31.76 -32.65
N ILE A 3 -41.29 31.99 -31.46
CA ILE A 3 -40.27 31.25 -30.72
C ILE A 3 -40.89 29.93 -30.26
N CYS A 4 -40.17 28.82 -30.48
CA CYS A 4 -40.53 27.52 -29.95
C CYS A 4 -39.87 27.34 -28.58
N GLU A 5 -40.70 27.15 -27.56
CA GLU A 5 -40.33 26.55 -26.29
C GLU A 5 -40.54 25.03 -26.34
N ASN A 6 -39.65 24.36 -25.60
CA ASN A 6 -39.83 23.10 -24.85
C ASN A 6 -39.45 21.74 -25.46
N VAL A 7 -38.76 21.02 -24.57
CA VAL A 7 -38.53 19.56 -24.43
C VAL A 7 -37.44 19.02 -25.38
N ASP A 8 -36.24 18.61 -24.95
CA ASP A 8 -35.97 17.43 -24.12
C ASP A 8 -34.44 17.37 -23.87
N ASP A 9 -33.99 17.35 -22.61
CA ASP A 9 -32.59 17.12 -22.24
C ASP A 9 -32.52 15.99 -21.20
N SER A 10 -33.31 14.93 -21.46
CA SER A 10 -33.45 13.75 -20.63
C SER A 10 -33.06 12.48 -21.39
N ASN A 11 -31.78 12.37 -21.77
CA ASN A 11 -31.25 11.09 -22.27
C ASN A 11 -29.73 10.93 -22.13
N GLN A 12 -29.15 11.37 -21.01
CA GLN A 12 -27.88 10.82 -20.53
C GLN A 12 -28.16 9.43 -19.92
N ASN A 13 -28.28 8.43 -20.80
CA ASN A 13 -28.55 7.04 -20.45
C ASN A 13 -27.39 6.41 -19.64
N ASN A 14 -27.64 6.21 -18.35
CA ASN A 14 -27.51 4.93 -17.63
C ASN A 14 -26.30 4.03 -17.96
N ASN A 15 -25.09 4.58 -17.91
CA ASN A 15 -23.91 3.76 -17.66
C ASN A 15 -23.49 3.87 -16.18
N PRO A 16 -23.69 2.84 -15.34
CA PRO A 16 -23.26 2.86 -13.93
C PRO A 16 -21.73 2.89 -13.74
N TYR A 17 -20.93 2.90 -14.83
CA TYR A 17 -19.45 2.99 -14.80
C TYR A 17 -18.89 4.42 -14.84
N PHE A 18 -19.72 5.46 -14.71
CA PHE A 18 -19.22 6.83 -14.49
C PHE A 18 -18.77 7.05 -13.02
N TYR A 19 -17.91 6.16 -12.50
CA TYR A 19 -17.12 6.41 -11.28
C TYR A 19 -15.73 6.90 -11.66
N ARG A 20 -15.66 7.93 -12.52
CA ARG A 20 -14.43 8.73 -12.63
C ARG A 20 -14.19 9.36 -11.27
N ILE A 21 -12.95 9.33 -10.77
CA ILE A 21 -12.57 9.95 -9.49
C ILE A 21 -12.94 11.44 -9.57
N MET A 22 -14.06 11.80 -8.95
CA MET A 22 -14.55 13.16 -8.79
C MET A 22 -13.95 13.66 -7.49
N ASN A 23 -12.94 14.53 -7.56
CA ASN A 23 -12.31 15.18 -6.41
C ASN A 23 -12.32 16.71 -6.58
N LYS A 24 -13.34 17.22 -7.30
CA LYS A 24 -13.43 18.63 -7.66
C LYS A 24 -13.85 19.46 -6.46
N ILE A 25 -13.18 20.58 -6.25
CA ILE A 25 -13.58 21.58 -5.26
C ILE A 25 -14.72 22.40 -5.86
N ILE A 26 -15.92 22.23 -5.31
CA ILE A 26 -17.13 22.96 -5.78
C ILE A 26 -17.41 24.21 -4.95
N ARG A 27 -16.84 24.30 -3.74
CA ARG A 27 -16.97 25.47 -2.88
C ARG A 27 -15.78 25.56 -1.93
N LYS A 28 -15.33 26.80 -1.68
CA LYS A 28 -14.28 27.14 -0.72
C LYS A 28 -14.77 28.30 0.14
N ASP A 29 -14.77 28.12 1.46
CA ASP A 29 -15.06 29.17 2.42
C ASP A 29 -13.81 29.41 3.30
N GLN A 30 -13.52 30.66 3.63
CA GLN A 30 -12.42 31.00 4.51
C GLN A 30 -12.96 31.45 5.88
N PHE A 31 -12.70 30.65 6.93
CA PHE A 31 -13.14 30.96 8.29
C PHE A 31 -12.19 31.95 9.00
N SER A 32 -10.90 31.87 8.70
CA SER A 32 -9.88 32.81 9.17
C SER A 32 -8.71 32.88 8.19
N GLU A 33 -7.70 33.71 8.47
CA GLU A 33 -6.49 33.81 7.62
C GLU A 33 -5.86 32.43 7.31
N ARG A 34 -5.97 31.50 8.27
CA ARG A 34 -5.32 30.19 8.21
C ARG A 34 -6.27 29.01 8.07
N VAL A 35 -7.59 29.18 8.18
CA VAL A 35 -8.55 28.05 8.21
C VAL A 35 -9.55 28.15 7.08
N PHE A 36 -9.68 27.07 6.33
CA PHE A 36 -10.51 26.96 5.13
C PHE A 36 -11.45 25.76 5.22
N ARG A 37 -12.66 25.90 4.70
CA ARG A 37 -13.57 24.80 4.38
C ARG A 37 -13.54 24.57 2.88
N LEU A 38 -13.32 23.32 2.48
CA LEU A 38 -13.41 22.86 1.10
C LEU A 38 -14.58 21.89 0.98
N VAL A 39 -15.51 22.15 0.07
CA VAL A 39 -16.55 21.18 -0.32
C VAL A 39 -16.09 20.51 -1.59
N VAL A 40 -15.92 19.19 -1.52
CA VAL A 40 -15.29 18.37 -2.55
C VAL A 40 -16.30 17.33 -3.02
N GLU A 41 -16.42 17.13 -4.32
CA GLU A 41 -17.11 15.96 -4.86
C GLU A 41 -16.41 14.70 -4.35
N ALA A 42 -17.18 13.75 -3.80
CA ALA A 42 -16.68 12.45 -3.33
C ALA A 42 -17.88 11.51 -3.08
N PRO A 43 -18.65 11.12 -4.11
CA PRO A 43 -19.97 10.50 -3.94
C PRO A 43 -19.91 9.16 -3.18
N LEU A 44 -18.90 8.33 -3.43
CA LEU A 44 -18.71 7.07 -2.72
C LEU A 44 -18.48 7.28 -1.22
N ILE A 45 -17.65 8.28 -0.90
CA ILE A 45 -17.30 8.63 0.48
C ILE A 45 -18.50 9.24 1.19
N ALA A 46 -19.20 10.17 0.55
CA ALA A 46 -20.38 10.83 1.11
C ALA A 46 -21.46 9.82 1.54
N ARG A 47 -21.68 8.75 0.76
CA ARG A 47 -22.67 7.70 1.07
C ARG A 47 -22.27 6.79 2.23
N SER A 48 -20.98 6.46 2.35
CA SER A 48 -20.47 5.48 3.32
C SER A 48 -20.00 6.10 4.64
N ARG A 49 -19.79 7.43 4.66
CA ARG A 49 -19.27 8.17 5.81
C ARG A 49 -20.16 8.07 7.05
N LYS A 50 -19.52 8.02 8.22
CA LYS A 50 -20.13 8.14 9.56
C LYS A 50 -19.31 9.12 10.41
N ALA A 51 -19.85 9.55 11.56
CA ALA A 51 -19.09 10.34 12.53
C ALA A 51 -17.81 9.59 12.95
N GLY A 52 -16.70 10.33 13.14
CA GLY A 52 -15.37 9.77 13.42
C GLY A 52 -14.57 9.35 12.19
N HIS A 53 -15.19 9.22 11.02
CA HIS A 53 -14.46 8.89 9.80
C HIS A 53 -13.66 10.08 9.24
N PHE A 54 -12.50 9.76 8.67
CA PHE A 54 -11.61 10.72 7.99
C PHE A 54 -11.26 10.25 6.58
N VAL A 55 -10.56 11.07 5.81
CA VAL A 55 -9.96 10.74 4.51
C VAL A 55 -8.46 10.96 4.55
N ILE A 56 -7.72 10.32 3.65
CA ILE A 56 -6.36 10.72 3.30
C ILE A 56 -6.43 11.51 2.01
N VAL A 57 -5.77 12.67 1.99
CA VAL A 57 -5.67 13.57 0.84
C VAL A 57 -4.21 13.67 0.39
N ARG A 58 -3.98 13.65 -0.93
CA ARG A 58 -2.70 14.02 -1.54
C ARG A 58 -2.92 15.14 -2.57
N VAL A 59 -1.99 16.10 -2.61
CA VAL A 59 -2.01 17.23 -3.55
C VAL A 59 -0.70 17.26 -4.33
N GLY A 60 -0.79 17.04 -5.64
CA GLY A 60 0.37 16.93 -6.53
C GLY A 60 1.03 15.55 -6.48
N GLU A 61 1.84 15.26 -7.49
CA GLU A 61 2.57 13.99 -7.64
C GLU A 61 3.53 13.73 -6.46
N HIS A 62 4.26 14.76 -6.03
CA HIS A 62 5.20 14.68 -4.92
C HIS A 62 4.58 15.04 -3.55
N GLY A 63 3.25 15.15 -3.50
CA GLY A 63 2.53 15.52 -2.29
C GLY A 63 2.59 14.44 -1.20
N GLU A 64 2.61 14.87 0.06
CA GLU A 64 2.44 13.95 1.18
C GLU A 64 0.98 13.48 1.27
N ARG A 65 0.77 12.35 1.94
CA ARG A 65 -0.56 11.82 2.24
C ARG A 65 -1.01 12.31 3.62
N MET A 66 -1.98 13.21 3.65
CA MET A 66 -2.44 13.88 4.85
C MET A 66 -3.80 13.37 5.35
N PRO A 67 -3.96 12.98 6.62
CA PRO A 67 -5.26 12.66 7.19
C PRO A 67 -6.07 13.94 7.47
N LEU A 68 -7.30 14.00 6.93
CA LEU A 68 -8.26 15.09 7.15
C LEU A 68 -9.62 14.54 7.52
N THR A 69 -10.23 15.05 8.58
CA THR A 69 -11.56 14.60 8.98
C THR A 69 -12.65 15.13 8.04
N ILE A 70 -13.67 14.30 7.81
CA ILE A 70 -14.88 14.68 7.09
C ILE A 70 -15.81 15.41 8.06
N ALA A 71 -15.87 16.74 7.98
CA ALA A 71 -16.73 17.56 8.84
C ALA A 71 -18.21 17.32 8.53
N GLU A 72 -18.57 17.36 7.25
CA GLU A 72 -19.93 17.17 6.75
C GLU A 72 -19.92 16.30 5.50
N ALA A 73 -21.06 15.72 5.16
CA ALA A 73 -21.26 14.97 3.93
C ALA A 73 -22.70 15.17 3.44
N ASP A 74 -22.88 15.35 2.14
CA ASP A 74 -24.18 15.34 1.47
C ASP A 74 -24.24 14.16 0.49
N PRO A 75 -24.92 13.06 0.85
CA PRO A 75 -25.06 11.90 -0.03
C PRO A 75 -25.88 12.14 -1.30
N LYS A 76 -26.72 13.19 -1.35
CA LYS A 76 -27.54 13.51 -2.53
C LYS A 76 -26.73 14.28 -3.56
N GLU A 77 -26.02 15.31 -3.11
CA GLU A 77 -25.09 16.08 -3.95
C GLU A 77 -23.78 15.30 -4.21
N GLY A 78 -23.51 14.26 -3.42
CA GLY A 78 -22.32 13.43 -3.56
C GLY A 78 -21.04 14.13 -3.09
N THR A 79 -21.12 14.96 -2.05
CA THR A 79 -20.02 15.83 -1.61
C THR A 79 -19.64 15.62 -0.16
N ILE A 80 -18.39 15.96 0.19
CA ILE A 80 -17.88 16.00 1.55
C ILE A 80 -17.27 17.37 1.85
N SER A 81 -17.37 17.82 3.10
CA SER A 81 -16.72 19.04 3.58
C SER A 81 -15.46 18.69 4.39
N LEU A 82 -14.33 19.27 4.00
CA LEU A 82 -13.05 19.19 4.70
C LEU A 82 -12.74 20.55 5.32
N VAL A 83 -12.28 20.56 6.58
CA VAL A 83 -11.79 21.78 7.25
C VAL A 83 -10.29 21.63 7.48
N VAL A 84 -9.52 22.57 6.95
CA VAL A 84 -8.05 22.50 6.90
C VAL A 84 -7.45 23.77 7.45
N GLN A 85 -6.37 23.64 8.21
CA GLN A 85 -5.56 24.77 8.67
C GLN A 85 -4.19 24.77 7.98
N LYS A 86 -3.76 25.95 7.52
CA LYS A 86 -2.41 26.20 6.99
C LYS A 86 -1.39 26.08 8.13
N VAL A 87 -0.75 24.91 8.24
CA VAL A 87 0.25 24.59 9.28
C VAL A 87 1.61 24.18 8.75
N GLY A 88 1.67 23.63 7.53
CA GLY A 88 2.90 23.22 6.84
C GLY A 88 2.70 23.16 5.33
N VAL A 89 3.71 22.73 4.58
CA VAL A 89 3.77 22.76 3.10
C VAL A 89 2.52 22.15 2.45
N SER A 90 2.20 20.88 2.70
CA SER A 90 1.12 20.20 1.97
C SER A 90 -0.28 20.71 2.35
N SER A 91 -0.50 21.07 3.63
CA SER A 91 -1.73 21.78 4.04
C SER A 91 -1.87 23.14 3.34
N THR A 92 -0.74 23.80 3.08
CA THR A 92 -0.70 25.09 2.41
C THR A 92 -1.00 24.92 0.93
N LYS A 93 -0.41 23.92 0.25
CA LYS A 93 -0.76 23.55 -1.14
C LYS A 93 -2.26 23.30 -1.30
N LEU A 94 -2.85 22.48 -0.42
CA LEU A 94 -4.28 22.21 -0.43
C LEU A 94 -5.13 23.48 -0.28
N CYS A 95 -4.75 24.40 0.59
CA CYS A 95 -5.46 25.67 0.76
C CYS A 95 -5.23 26.69 -0.38
N HIS A 96 -4.27 26.46 -1.27
CA HIS A 96 -4.07 27.28 -2.49
C HIS A 96 -4.97 26.86 -3.64
N LEU A 97 -5.46 25.61 -3.65
CA LEU A 97 -6.44 25.17 -4.64
C LEU A 97 -7.72 26.01 -4.54
N GLU A 98 -8.27 26.40 -5.68
CA GLU A 98 -9.46 27.23 -5.82
C GLU A 98 -10.67 26.42 -6.27
N VAL A 99 -11.85 27.05 -6.26
CA VAL A 99 -13.08 26.43 -6.77
C VAL A 99 -12.91 26.14 -8.26
N GLY A 100 -13.13 24.88 -8.65
CA GLY A 100 -12.86 24.38 -9.99
C GLY A 100 -11.67 23.43 -10.06
N ASP A 101 -10.73 23.53 -9.13
CA ASP A 101 -9.55 22.67 -9.06
C ASP A 101 -9.88 21.28 -8.51
N TYR A 102 -8.94 20.36 -8.68
CA TYR A 102 -9.05 18.97 -8.24
C TYR A 102 -8.00 18.65 -7.18
N ILE A 103 -8.42 17.93 -6.14
CA ILE A 103 -7.50 17.26 -5.23
C ILE A 103 -7.00 15.98 -5.91
N SER A 104 -5.68 15.79 -5.99
CA SER A 104 -5.06 14.69 -6.76
C SER A 104 -5.60 13.32 -6.34
N ASP A 105 -5.59 13.03 -5.04
CA ASP A 105 -6.12 11.77 -4.51
C ASP A 105 -6.89 12.03 -3.21
N VAL A 106 -8.06 11.38 -3.08
CA VAL A 106 -8.91 11.41 -1.88
C VAL A 106 -9.38 9.98 -1.61
N VAL A 107 -8.90 9.38 -0.52
CA VAL A 107 -9.29 8.02 -0.14
C VAL A 107 -9.98 7.99 1.22
N GLY A 108 -11.12 7.30 1.26
CA GLY A 108 -11.84 7.02 2.49
C GLY A 108 -13.28 6.54 2.23
N PRO A 109 -14.15 6.55 3.25
CA PRO A 109 -13.87 6.95 4.63
C PRO A 109 -12.96 5.93 5.34
N LEU A 110 -12.10 6.44 6.22
CA LEU A 110 -11.14 5.68 7.02
C LEU A 110 -11.45 5.79 8.51
N GLY A 111 -10.80 4.94 9.31
CA GLY A 111 -11.08 4.81 10.72
C GLY A 111 -12.34 3.99 11.01
N LYS A 112 -12.61 3.83 12.29
CA LYS A 112 -13.81 3.27 12.89
C LYS A 112 -14.76 4.41 13.19
N ALA A 113 -16.05 4.19 12.93
CA ALA A 113 -17.06 5.16 13.31
C ALA A 113 -17.08 5.34 14.84
N THR A 114 -17.28 6.57 15.29
CA THR A 114 -17.48 6.88 16.72
C THR A 114 -18.64 6.05 17.26
N HIS A 115 -18.49 5.51 18.47
CA HIS A 115 -19.60 4.83 19.15
C HIS A 115 -20.61 5.85 19.66
N ILE A 116 -21.85 5.75 19.19
CA ILE A 116 -22.94 6.68 19.50
C ILE A 116 -24.09 5.91 20.13
N GLU A 117 -24.48 6.31 21.33
CA GLU A 117 -25.69 5.87 22.03
C GLU A 117 -26.23 7.00 22.93
N ASN A 118 -27.32 6.74 23.65
CA ASN A 118 -27.84 7.68 24.64
C ASN A 118 -27.17 7.43 26.01
N PHE A 119 -26.15 8.22 26.30
CA PHE A 119 -25.39 8.19 27.55
C PHE A 119 -26.05 9.00 28.67
N GLY A 120 -26.82 10.04 28.33
CA GLY A 120 -27.35 11.04 29.28
C GLY A 120 -26.80 12.44 28.99
N THR A 121 -26.07 13.02 29.94
CA THR A 121 -25.39 14.31 29.74
C THR A 121 -23.97 14.09 29.23
N VAL A 122 -23.67 14.66 28.06
CA VAL A 122 -22.39 14.50 27.38
C VAL A 122 -21.71 15.86 27.21
N VAL A 123 -20.43 15.93 27.58
CA VAL A 123 -19.59 17.11 27.34
C VAL A 123 -18.67 16.86 26.15
N CYS A 124 -18.79 17.68 25.11
CA CYS A 124 -17.94 17.63 23.92
C CYS A 124 -16.96 18.81 23.92
N ALA A 125 -15.68 18.53 24.13
CA ALA A 125 -14.61 19.51 24.24
C ALA A 125 -13.78 19.60 22.96
N GLY A 126 -13.86 20.74 22.26
CA GLY A 126 -13.22 20.95 20.96
C GLY A 126 -12.17 22.05 21.00
N GLY A 127 -10.99 21.80 20.43
CA GLY A 127 -9.89 22.77 20.35
C GLY A 127 -9.42 23.04 18.92
N GLY A 128 -9.44 24.31 18.49
CA GLY A 128 -8.97 24.73 17.17
C GLY A 128 -9.64 23.97 16.02
N VAL A 129 -8.87 23.45 15.06
CA VAL A 129 -9.43 22.61 13.98
C VAL A 129 -10.03 21.29 14.44
N GLY A 130 -9.74 20.84 15.67
CA GLY A 130 -10.38 19.66 16.27
C GLY A 130 -11.89 19.79 16.42
N VAL A 131 -12.43 21.01 16.33
CA VAL A 131 -13.87 21.28 16.33
C VAL A 131 -14.56 20.69 15.09
N ALA A 132 -13.88 20.64 13.93
CA ALA A 132 -14.43 20.07 12.70
C ALA A 132 -14.73 18.55 12.79
N PRO A 133 -13.81 17.69 13.28
CA PRO A 133 -14.13 16.30 13.61
C PRO A 133 -15.23 16.16 14.67
N MET A 134 -15.33 17.10 15.60
CA MET A 134 -16.28 17.03 16.71
C MET A 134 -17.71 17.32 16.28
N LEU A 135 -17.93 18.19 15.30
CA LEU A 135 -19.26 18.59 14.82
C LEU A 135 -20.17 17.38 14.49
N PRO A 136 -19.76 16.40 13.66
CA PRO A 136 -20.61 15.26 13.36
C PRO A 136 -20.84 14.33 14.55
N ILE A 137 -19.93 14.29 15.52
CA ILE A 137 -20.12 13.53 16.76
C ILE A 137 -21.18 14.22 17.62
N VAL A 138 -21.10 15.54 17.79
CA VAL A 138 -22.12 16.35 18.49
C VAL A 138 -23.49 16.16 17.85
N GLN A 139 -23.59 16.25 16.51
CA GLN A 139 -24.83 16.03 15.78
C GLN A 139 -25.39 14.62 16.02
N ALA A 140 -24.54 13.59 15.96
CA ALA A 140 -24.96 12.20 16.18
C ALA A 140 -25.40 11.93 17.62
N LEU A 141 -24.67 12.46 18.62
CA LEU A 141 -25.04 12.38 20.03
C LEU A 141 -26.36 13.09 20.31
N LYS A 142 -26.56 14.28 19.73
CA LYS A 142 -27.80 15.04 19.86
C LYS A 142 -28.98 14.28 19.25
N ALA A 143 -28.80 13.71 18.06
CA ALA A 143 -29.80 12.87 17.39
C ALA A 143 -30.14 11.58 18.18
N ALA A 144 -29.17 11.03 18.93
CA ALA A 144 -29.37 9.89 19.82
C ALA A 144 -30.13 10.24 21.13
N GLY A 145 -30.44 11.52 21.36
CA GLY A 145 -31.24 11.97 22.51
C GLY A 145 -30.42 12.36 23.75
N ASN A 146 -29.12 12.57 23.61
CA ASN A 146 -28.28 13.07 24.69
C ASN A 146 -28.54 14.56 24.97
N ARG A 147 -28.30 14.98 26.23
CA ARG A 147 -28.06 16.38 26.56
C ARG A 147 -26.61 16.71 26.22
N VAL A 148 -26.39 17.51 25.18
CA VAL A 148 -25.04 17.78 24.65
C VAL A 148 -24.60 19.19 25.03
N ILE A 149 -23.51 19.27 25.78
CA ILE A 149 -22.88 20.52 26.19
C ILE A 149 -21.53 20.61 25.51
N THR A 150 -21.36 21.59 24.64
CA THR A 150 -20.13 21.75 23.87
C THR A 150 -19.25 22.82 24.51
N VAL A 151 -17.98 22.53 24.73
CA VAL A 151 -16.96 23.49 25.19
C VAL A 151 -15.98 23.71 24.04
N LEU A 152 -16.03 24.88 23.41
CA LEU A 152 -15.08 25.26 22.36
C LEU A 152 -13.94 26.07 22.97
N ALA A 153 -12.71 25.71 22.63
CA ALA A 153 -11.52 26.37 23.13
C ALA A 153 -10.56 26.78 22.01
N GLY A 154 -9.93 27.93 22.18
CA GLY A 154 -8.90 28.45 21.28
C GLY A 154 -8.00 29.44 21.98
N ARG A 155 -6.77 29.63 21.49
CA ARG A 155 -5.85 30.62 22.08
C ARG A 155 -6.39 32.05 21.95
N THR A 156 -7.08 32.32 20.85
CA THR A 156 -7.67 33.61 20.48
C THR A 156 -9.02 33.37 19.80
N LYS A 157 -9.82 34.42 19.66
CA LYS A 157 -11.11 34.41 18.93
C LYS A 157 -11.01 33.80 17.53
N ASP A 158 -9.94 34.07 16.78
CA ASP A 158 -9.79 33.65 15.38
C ASP A 158 -9.61 32.13 15.20
N LEU A 159 -9.41 31.40 16.31
CA LEU A 159 -9.31 29.94 16.34
C LEU A 159 -10.63 29.26 16.74
N ILE A 160 -11.66 30.03 17.10
CA ILE A 160 -13.01 29.53 17.33
C ILE A 160 -13.70 29.42 15.97
N ILE A 161 -13.96 28.19 15.54
CA ILE A 161 -14.60 27.87 14.26
C ILE A 161 -15.88 27.08 14.50
N LEU A 162 -16.78 27.08 13.53
CA LEU A 162 -18.03 26.30 13.54
C LEU A 162 -18.94 26.55 14.76
N GLU A 163 -18.89 27.75 15.36
CA GLU A 163 -19.67 28.07 16.55
C GLU A 163 -21.18 28.01 16.27
N GLU A 164 -21.63 28.54 15.13
CA GLU A 164 -23.03 28.56 14.76
C GLU A 164 -23.58 27.15 14.59
N GLU A 165 -22.85 26.29 13.87
CA GLU A 165 -23.18 24.88 13.66
C GLU A 165 -23.18 24.10 14.98
N MET A 166 -22.24 24.39 15.88
CA MET A 166 -22.19 23.80 17.21
C MET A 166 -23.36 24.23 18.09
N ARG A 167 -23.75 25.52 18.06
CA ARG A 167 -24.93 26.03 18.78
C ARG A 167 -26.22 25.42 18.25
N ALA A 168 -26.33 25.19 16.95
CA ALA A 168 -27.47 24.51 16.35
C ALA A 168 -27.55 23.03 16.75
N SER A 169 -26.41 22.41 17.08
CA SER A 169 -26.30 20.97 17.35
C SER A 169 -26.13 20.61 18.83
N SER A 170 -26.10 21.60 19.73
CA SER A 170 -25.89 21.42 21.18
C SER A 170 -27.02 22.04 22.00
N ASP A 171 -27.25 21.55 23.22
CA ASP A 171 -28.15 22.20 24.19
C ASP A 171 -27.52 23.45 24.80
N GLU A 172 -26.19 23.46 24.90
CA GLU A 172 -25.41 24.58 25.42
C GLU A 172 -24.04 24.60 24.77
N VAL A 173 -23.51 25.81 24.51
CA VAL A 173 -22.16 26.01 24.02
C VAL A 173 -21.44 27.02 24.90
N ILE A 174 -20.33 26.59 25.48
CA ILE A 174 -19.40 27.39 26.28
C ILE A 174 -18.18 27.69 25.43
N ILE A 175 -17.79 28.97 25.36
CA ILE A 175 -16.60 29.41 24.63
C ILE A 175 -15.52 29.80 25.63
N MET A 176 -14.34 29.21 25.49
CA MET A 176 -13.15 29.49 26.30
C MET A 176 -12.04 30.03 25.39
N THR A 177 -11.42 31.17 25.74
CA THR A 177 -10.15 31.56 25.12
C THR A 177 -9.06 31.82 26.13
N ASP A 178 -7.84 31.40 25.81
CA ASP A 178 -6.68 31.52 26.72
C ASP A 178 -6.40 32.99 27.07
N ASP A 179 -6.55 33.88 26.08
CA ASP A 179 -6.28 35.32 26.21
C ASP A 179 -7.49 36.14 26.70
N GLY A 180 -8.70 35.56 26.71
CA GLY A 180 -9.96 36.25 27.02
C GLY A 180 -10.49 37.15 25.89
N SER A 181 -9.98 37.02 24.67
CA SER A 181 -10.46 37.77 23.49
C SER A 181 -11.91 37.48 23.12
N TYR A 182 -12.47 36.32 23.49
CA TYR A 182 -13.87 35.97 23.22
C TYR A 182 -14.39 34.91 24.20
N GLY A 183 -15.67 34.98 24.57
CA GLY A 183 -16.23 34.07 25.57
C GLY A 183 -15.63 34.30 26.97
N GLN A 184 -15.29 33.22 27.67
CA GLN A 184 -14.68 33.26 28.99
C GLN A 184 -13.16 33.09 28.88
N LYS A 185 -12.40 33.83 29.68
CA LYS A 185 -10.96 33.64 29.76
C LYS A 185 -10.65 32.37 30.56
N GLY A 186 -9.90 31.45 29.97
CA GLY A 186 -9.45 30.22 30.64
C GLY A 186 -9.23 29.06 29.67
N LEU A 187 -8.82 27.93 30.21
CA LEU A 187 -8.60 26.71 29.43
C LEU A 187 -9.89 25.89 29.25
N VAL A 188 -9.89 24.99 28.26
CA VAL A 188 -11.02 24.07 28.02
C VAL A 188 -11.42 23.28 29.28
N THR A 189 -10.43 22.91 30.11
CA THR A 189 -10.61 22.16 31.34
C THR A 189 -11.44 22.92 32.37
N GLU A 190 -11.29 24.25 32.44
CA GLU A 190 -12.09 25.10 33.34
C GLU A 190 -13.55 25.16 32.86
N GLY A 191 -13.76 25.25 31.54
CA GLY A 191 -15.08 25.18 30.93
C GLY A 191 -15.78 23.85 31.24
N ILE A 192 -15.09 22.72 31.08
CA ILE A 192 -15.61 21.38 31.43
C ILE A 192 -15.90 21.27 32.93
N GLU A 193 -14.96 21.69 33.78
CA GLU A 193 -15.11 21.58 35.24
C GLU A 193 -16.30 22.40 35.75
N SER A 194 -16.57 23.56 35.13
CA SER A 194 -17.76 24.36 35.45
C SER A 194 -19.08 23.62 35.21
N VAL A 195 -19.13 22.77 34.18
CA VAL A 195 -20.31 21.93 33.87
C VAL A 195 -20.41 20.79 34.89
N ILE A 196 -19.29 20.11 35.18
CA ILE A 196 -19.25 19.01 36.16
C ILE A 196 -19.70 19.48 37.54
N GLN A 197 -19.34 20.70 37.95
CA GLN A 197 -19.76 21.29 39.22
C GLN A 197 -21.24 21.66 39.26
N ARG A 198 -21.85 21.91 38.09
CA ARG A 198 -23.24 22.34 37.96
C ARG A 198 -24.21 21.17 37.81
N GLU A 199 -23.83 20.13 37.07
CA GLU A 199 -24.68 18.99 36.76
C GLU A 199 -23.88 17.69 36.54
N LYS A 200 -24.57 16.55 36.63
CA LYS A 200 -23.96 15.24 36.37
C LYS A 200 -23.56 15.13 34.89
N VAL A 201 -22.33 14.71 34.63
CA VAL A 201 -21.80 14.39 33.30
C VAL A 201 -21.56 12.89 33.22
N ASP A 202 -22.15 12.22 32.23
CA ASP A 202 -22.09 10.77 32.05
C ASP A 202 -20.98 10.34 31.09
N LYS A 203 -20.59 11.22 30.14
CA LYS A 203 -19.56 10.96 29.14
C LYS A 203 -18.88 12.25 28.70
N CYS A 204 -17.59 12.17 28.38
CA CYS A 204 -16.87 13.24 27.73
C CYS A 204 -16.26 12.77 26.39
N PHE A 205 -16.29 13.64 25.39
CA PHE A 205 -15.51 13.51 24.16
C PHE A 205 -14.56 14.70 24.06
N ALA A 206 -13.27 14.48 23.81
CA ALA A 206 -12.30 15.56 23.67
C ALA A 206 -11.50 15.44 22.37
N ILE A 207 -11.47 16.51 21.59
CA ILE A 207 -10.86 16.52 20.26
C ILE A 207 -10.14 17.86 20.03
N GLY A 208 -8.86 17.82 19.75
CA GLY A 208 -8.05 19.01 19.53
C GLY A 208 -6.56 18.74 19.72
N PRO A 209 -5.76 19.74 20.11
CA PRO A 209 -4.34 19.55 20.39
C PRO A 209 -4.11 18.41 21.38
N ALA A 210 -3.11 17.54 21.13
CA ALA A 210 -2.83 16.38 21.98
C ALA A 210 -2.62 16.75 23.46
N ILE A 211 -1.97 17.90 23.72
CA ILE A 211 -1.78 18.41 25.08
C ILE A 211 -3.10 18.79 25.76
N MET A 212 -4.05 19.36 25.01
CA MET A 212 -5.38 19.69 25.50
C MET A 212 -6.12 18.41 25.89
N MET A 213 -6.15 17.41 25.01
CA MET A 213 -6.79 16.12 25.27
C MET A 213 -6.18 15.42 26.49
N LYS A 214 -4.85 15.48 26.67
CA LYS A 214 -4.17 14.97 27.88
C LYS A 214 -4.73 15.60 29.16
N PHE A 215 -4.83 16.93 29.21
CA PHE A 215 -5.33 17.62 30.40
C PHE A 215 -6.83 17.42 30.63
N VAL A 216 -7.63 17.30 29.57
CA VAL A 216 -9.04 16.91 29.71
C VAL A 216 -9.15 15.51 30.32
N CYS A 217 -8.36 14.54 29.87
CA CYS A 217 -8.35 13.19 30.43
C CYS A 217 -7.94 13.16 31.90
N LEU A 218 -6.94 13.95 32.30
CA LEU A 218 -6.52 14.07 33.70
C LEU A 218 -7.64 14.67 34.57
N LEU A 219 -8.33 15.69 34.06
CA LEU A 219 -9.47 16.29 34.74
C LEU A 219 -10.61 15.29 34.89
N THR A 220 -11.07 14.67 33.80
CA THR A 220 -12.24 13.77 33.82
C THR A 220 -11.97 12.50 34.64
N LYS A 221 -10.72 12.04 34.69
CA LYS A 221 -10.31 10.93 35.55
C LYS A 221 -10.47 11.24 37.04
N LYS A 222 -10.23 12.49 37.48
CA LYS A 222 -10.46 12.94 38.86
C LYS A 222 -11.94 12.82 39.25
N TYR A 223 -12.84 12.96 38.28
CA TYR A 223 -14.28 12.90 38.47
C TYR A 223 -14.91 11.56 38.02
N GLU A 224 -14.09 10.57 37.68
CA GLU A 224 -14.54 9.24 37.22
C GLU A 224 -15.47 9.28 35.99
N ILE A 225 -15.27 10.27 35.10
CA ILE A 225 -16.07 10.44 33.88
C ILE A 225 -15.39 9.71 32.72
N PRO A 226 -16.04 8.71 32.09
CA PRO A 226 -15.52 8.06 30.90
C PRO A 226 -15.24 9.08 29.80
N THR A 227 -14.07 9.03 29.18
CA THR A 227 -13.63 10.04 28.21
C THR A 227 -13.05 9.40 26.97
N ASP A 228 -13.63 9.68 25.82
CA ASP A 228 -13.06 9.28 24.53
C ASP A 228 -12.31 10.46 23.91
N VAL A 229 -11.16 10.17 23.31
CA VAL A 229 -10.35 11.16 22.60
C VAL A 229 -10.17 10.74 21.15
N SER A 230 -10.31 11.69 20.22
CA SER A 230 -10.03 11.45 18.80
C SER A 230 -8.59 11.82 18.49
N LEU A 231 -7.76 10.81 18.23
CA LEU A 231 -6.32 10.98 18.01
C LEU A 231 -6.03 11.33 16.55
N ASN A 232 -5.08 12.24 16.34
CA ASN A 232 -4.45 12.49 15.05
C ASN A 232 -2.93 12.28 15.18
N THR A 233 -2.45 11.16 14.66
CA THR A 233 -1.03 10.78 14.65
C THR A 233 -0.50 10.82 13.21
N ILE A 234 0.82 10.72 13.04
CA ILE A 234 1.45 10.60 11.71
C ILE A 234 0.86 9.40 10.95
N MET A 235 0.38 9.61 9.72
CA MET A 235 -0.17 8.57 8.84
C MET A 235 0.50 8.66 7.46
N VAL A 236 0.72 7.51 6.82
CA VAL A 236 1.26 7.45 5.44
C VAL A 236 0.22 6.83 4.50
N ASP A 237 -0.34 5.68 4.86
CA ASP A 237 -1.38 5.02 4.04
C ASP A 237 -2.83 5.40 4.40
N GLY A 238 -3.15 5.44 5.69
CA GLY A 238 -4.51 5.52 6.23
C GLY A 238 -5.22 4.17 6.47
N THR A 239 -4.59 3.04 6.15
CA THR A 239 -5.18 1.68 6.22
C THR A 239 -4.45 0.75 7.18
N GLY A 240 -3.37 1.22 7.82
CA GLY A 240 -2.63 0.50 8.87
C GLY A 240 -1.43 -0.29 8.35
N MET A 241 -1.27 -0.42 7.04
CA MET A 241 -0.23 -1.26 6.42
C MET A 241 1.20 -0.77 6.69
N CYS A 242 1.41 0.52 6.91
CA CYS A 242 2.68 1.13 7.23
C CYS A 242 3.00 1.01 8.73
N GLY A 243 1.99 1.12 9.60
CA GLY A 243 2.19 1.18 11.05
C GLY A 243 2.80 2.49 11.58
N ALA A 244 2.80 3.56 10.78
CA ALA A 244 3.27 4.89 11.20
C ALA A 244 2.44 5.48 12.34
N CYS A 245 1.11 5.31 12.24
CA CYS A 245 0.10 5.85 13.16
C CYS A 245 0.03 5.15 14.51
N ARG A 246 0.98 4.26 14.81
CA ARG A 246 0.92 3.43 16.00
C ARG A 246 1.13 4.25 17.27
N ILE A 247 0.44 3.82 18.32
CA ILE A 247 0.50 4.41 19.66
C ILE A 247 0.17 3.37 20.73
N THR A 248 0.72 3.54 21.94
CA THR A 248 0.35 2.73 23.10
C THR A 248 -1.01 3.18 23.68
N VAL A 249 -1.96 2.25 23.74
CA VAL A 249 -3.25 2.39 24.44
C VAL A 249 -3.47 1.17 25.33
N GLY A 250 -3.60 1.39 26.64
CA GLY A 250 -3.84 0.31 27.61
C GLY A 250 -2.68 -0.70 27.68
N GLY A 251 -1.45 -0.23 27.43
CA GLY A 251 -0.24 -1.07 27.39
C GLY A 251 -0.09 -1.91 26.12
N GLN A 252 -0.93 -1.68 25.10
CA GLN A 252 -0.85 -2.36 23.81
C GLN A 252 -0.64 -1.36 22.68
N THR A 253 0.17 -1.73 21.71
CA THR A 253 0.27 -0.98 20.44
C THR A 253 -1.04 -1.09 19.67
N LYS A 254 -1.63 0.06 19.33
CA LYS A 254 -2.82 0.21 18.46
C LYS A 254 -2.48 1.06 17.25
N PHE A 255 -3.22 0.89 16.16
CA PHE A 255 -3.09 1.66 14.94
C PHE A 255 -4.24 2.66 14.82
N VAL A 256 -3.97 3.96 14.96
CA VAL A 256 -5.02 5.00 14.98
C VAL A 256 -5.91 4.96 13.73
N CYS A 257 -5.35 4.67 12.54
CA CYS A 257 -6.12 4.68 11.30
C CYS A 257 -7.07 3.48 11.10
N VAL A 258 -6.90 2.39 11.85
CA VAL A 258 -7.74 1.17 11.74
C VAL A 258 -8.50 0.88 13.02
N ASP A 259 -7.85 1.00 14.18
CA ASP A 259 -8.44 0.76 15.49
C ASP A 259 -9.22 1.99 16.01
N GLY A 260 -8.82 3.20 15.60
CA GLY A 260 -9.36 4.49 16.03
C GLY A 260 -10.19 5.19 14.94
N PRO A 261 -10.28 6.54 14.93
CA PRO A 261 -9.41 7.46 15.66
C PRO A 261 -9.79 7.67 17.13
N GLU A 262 -10.99 7.24 17.57
CA GLU A 262 -11.41 7.37 18.96
C GLU A 262 -10.91 6.24 19.86
N PHE A 263 -10.30 6.62 20.99
CA PHE A 263 -9.84 5.71 22.03
C PHE A 263 -10.28 6.19 23.41
N ASP A 264 -10.29 5.27 24.38
CA ASP A 264 -10.38 5.63 25.79
C ASP A 264 -9.18 6.49 26.18
N GLY A 265 -9.41 7.78 26.40
CA GLY A 265 -8.39 8.76 26.67
C GLY A 265 -7.65 8.52 27.99
N HIS A 266 -8.21 7.76 28.92
CA HIS A 266 -7.53 7.41 30.18
C HIS A 266 -6.45 6.34 30.00
N GLN A 267 -6.44 5.66 28.85
CA GLN A 267 -5.50 4.59 28.51
C GLN A 267 -4.43 5.01 27.50
N VAL A 268 -4.54 6.19 26.89
CA VAL A 268 -3.60 6.70 25.88
C VAL A 268 -2.30 7.17 26.53
N ASP A 269 -1.16 6.72 25.99
CA ASP A 269 0.14 7.31 26.33
C ASP A 269 0.36 8.62 25.54
N PHE A 270 -0.10 9.73 26.12
CA PHE A 270 0.05 11.05 25.50
C PHE A 270 1.51 11.53 25.41
N ASP A 271 2.39 11.07 26.30
CA ASP A 271 3.80 11.50 26.28
C ASP A 271 4.57 10.81 25.15
N GLU A 272 4.29 9.53 24.91
CA GLU A 272 4.72 8.82 23.71
C GLU A 272 4.18 9.50 22.44
N MET A 273 2.87 9.81 22.40
CA MET A 273 2.23 10.45 21.25
C MET A 273 2.90 11.77 20.87
N LEU A 274 3.09 12.67 21.86
CA LEU A 274 3.69 13.99 21.64
C LEU A 274 5.13 13.88 21.12
N LYS A 275 5.93 12.94 21.64
CA LYS A 275 7.30 12.70 21.16
C LYS A 275 7.32 12.19 19.72
N ARG A 276 6.42 11.26 19.39
CA ARG A 276 6.31 10.71 18.03
C ARG A 276 5.85 11.77 17.02
N MET A 277 4.87 12.60 17.38
CA MET A 277 4.42 13.69 16.50
C MET A 277 5.50 14.74 16.22
N ALA A 278 6.50 14.87 17.10
CA ALA A 278 7.63 15.76 16.90
C ALA A 278 8.77 15.15 16.06
N ALA A 279 8.63 13.89 15.60
CA ALA A 279 9.70 13.14 14.94
C ALA A 279 10.27 13.83 13.70
N PHE A 280 9.41 14.46 12.90
CA PHE A 280 9.79 15.13 11.65
C PHE A 280 9.72 16.67 11.74
N LYS A 281 9.69 17.21 12.97
CA LYS A 281 9.57 18.66 13.15
C LYS A 281 10.73 19.45 12.54
N PRO A 282 12.00 18.98 12.60
CA PRO A 282 13.11 19.63 11.92
C PRO A 282 12.90 19.72 10.40
N GLU A 283 12.44 18.64 9.77
CA GLU A 283 12.16 18.54 8.34
C GLU A 283 11.01 19.47 7.93
N GLU A 284 9.91 19.51 8.72
CA GLU A 284 8.81 20.44 8.50
C GLU A 284 9.29 21.91 8.52
N VAL A 285 10.13 22.28 9.49
CA VAL A 285 10.65 23.65 9.61
C VAL A 285 11.54 23.99 8.42
N ALA A 286 12.41 23.06 7.99
CA ALA A 286 13.27 23.27 6.83
C ALA A 286 12.44 23.45 5.54
N ALA A 287 11.42 22.62 5.34
CA ALA A 287 10.52 22.72 4.18
C ALA A 287 9.75 24.04 4.16
N ASP A 288 9.24 24.49 5.32
CA ASP A 288 8.57 25.79 5.46
C ASP A 288 9.52 26.97 5.17
N GLU A 289 10.80 26.86 5.53
CA GLU A 289 11.81 27.87 5.21
C GLU A 289 12.14 27.92 3.72
N GLU A 290 12.22 26.77 3.05
CA GLU A 290 12.43 26.70 1.60
C GLU A 290 11.24 27.27 0.84
N VAL A 291 10.01 26.92 1.21
CA VAL A 291 8.79 27.49 0.61
C VAL A 291 8.72 29.02 0.77
N LYS A 292 9.20 29.57 1.89
CA LYS A 292 9.26 31.04 2.05
C LYS A 292 10.26 31.71 1.11
N LYS A 293 11.34 31.02 0.73
CA LYS A 293 12.32 31.50 -0.25
C LYS A 293 11.84 31.29 -1.68
N HIS A 294 11.10 30.20 -1.90
CA HIS A 294 10.62 29.70 -3.18
C HIS A 294 9.11 29.46 -3.15
N PRO A 295 8.27 30.51 -3.17
CA PRO A 295 6.80 30.37 -3.11
C PRO A 295 6.22 29.54 -4.26
N GLU A 296 6.92 29.46 -5.40
CA GLU A 296 6.58 28.62 -6.55
C GLU A 296 6.49 27.12 -6.19
N LEU A 297 7.13 26.67 -5.11
CA LEU A 297 7.01 25.28 -4.62
C LEU A 297 5.60 24.95 -4.10
N LEU A 298 4.75 25.96 -3.89
CA LEU A 298 3.34 25.77 -3.55
C LEU A 298 2.44 25.66 -4.79
N GLU A 299 2.96 25.96 -5.98
CA GLU A 299 2.22 25.80 -7.22
C GLU A 299 1.99 24.30 -7.48
N VAL A 300 0.73 23.95 -7.63
CA VAL A 300 0.32 22.60 -8.02
C VAL A 300 0.06 22.66 -9.52
N PRO A 301 0.79 21.93 -10.36
CA PRO A 301 0.52 21.90 -11.80
C PRO A 301 -0.96 21.60 -12.06
N GLU A 302 -1.56 22.30 -13.02
CA GLU A 302 -2.98 22.12 -13.34
C GLU A 302 -3.29 20.64 -13.57
N CYS A 303 -4.09 20.07 -12.68
CA CYS A 303 -4.58 18.71 -12.82
C CYS A 303 -5.80 18.77 -13.75
N THR A 304 -5.58 18.77 -15.07
CA THR A 304 -6.63 18.86 -16.08
C THR A 304 -7.32 17.50 -16.26
N ASN A 305 -8.18 17.11 -15.31
CA ASN A 305 -8.88 15.83 -15.29
C ASN A 305 -7.97 14.56 -15.26
N HIS A 306 -8.40 13.57 -14.47
CA HIS A 306 -7.95 12.18 -14.54
C HIS A 306 -6.51 11.89 -14.09
N GLY A 307 -6.22 11.98 -12.78
CA GLY A 307 -5.17 11.16 -12.12
C GLY A 307 -3.74 11.23 -12.67
N GLU A 308 -3.48 12.11 -13.64
CA GLU A 308 -2.22 12.33 -14.34
C GLU A 308 -1.93 13.83 -14.20
N CYS A 309 -1.05 14.17 -13.27
CA CYS A 309 -0.44 15.49 -13.23
C CYS A 309 0.56 15.57 -14.39
N ASN A 310 0.24 16.34 -15.44
CA ASN A 310 1.08 16.71 -16.58
C ASN A 310 2.41 15.94 -16.79
N GLY A 311 2.31 14.73 -17.35
CA GLY A 311 3.28 14.22 -18.32
C GLY A 311 2.51 14.01 -19.62
N LYS A 312 2.78 14.79 -20.67
CA LYS A 312 2.09 14.67 -21.96
C LYS A 312 2.16 13.23 -22.48
N VAL A 313 1.07 12.48 -22.31
CA VAL A 313 0.70 11.39 -23.20
C VAL A 313 -0.63 11.80 -23.80
N GLU A 314 -0.55 12.63 -24.84
CA GLU A 314 -1.68 12.84 -25.74
C GLU A 314 -2.04 11.46 -26.30
N ASN A 315 -3.06 10.81 -25.73
CA ASN A 315 -3.73 9.68 -26.35
C ASN A 315 -4.51 10.23 -27.56
N GLU A 316 -3.79 10.55 -28.63
CA GLU A 316 -4.40 10.62 -29.94
C GLU A 316 -4.93 9.21 -30.27
N PRO A 317 -6.19 9.07 -30.72
CA PRO A 317 -6.61 7.82 -31.34
C PRO A 317 -5.66 7.53 -32.50
N CYS A 318 -5.03 6.36 -32.47
CA CYS A 318 -4.30 5.84 -33.62
C CYS A 318 -5.30 5.64 -34.77
N ASP A 319 -5.47 6.67 -35.60
CA ASP A 319 -6.21 6.63 -36.86
C ASP A 319 -5.30 6.18 -38.04
N SER A 320 -4.10 5.67 -37.75
CA SER A 320 -3.27 5.06 -38.79
C SER A 320 -3.68 3.60 -38.99
N ALA A 321 -4.29 3.35 -40.16
CA ALA A 321 -4.54 2.02 -40.72
C ALA A 321 -3.23 1.22 -41.03
N ASP A 322 -2.09 1.62 -40.46
CA ASP A 322 -0.75 1.08 -40.71
C ASP A 322 -0.04 0.66 -39.41
N CYS A 323 -0.79 0.26 -38.38
CA CYS A 323 -0.19 -0.55 -37.31
C CYS A 323 0.00 -1.96 -37.88
N GLU A 324 1.17 -2.22 -38.47
CA GLU A 324 1.62 -3.59 -38.75
C GLU A 324 1.71 -4.32 -37.42
N CYS A 325 0.59 -4.93 -37.01
CA CYS A 325 0.60 -6.01 -36.05
C CYS A 325 1.66 -6.99 -36.54
N MET A 326 2.75 -7.13 -35.77
CA MET A 326 3.76 -8.15 -36.10
C MET A 326 3.01 -9.48 -36.05
N ALA A 327 2.70 -10.01 -37.22
CA ALA A 327 2.07 -11.30 -37.38
C ALA A 327 3.01 -12.33 -36.73
N VAL A 328 2.70 -12.68 -35.49
CA VAL A 328 3.27 -13.83 -34.80
C VAL A 328 2.86 -15.03 -35.66
N ALA A 329 3.83 -15.82 -36.12
CA ALA A 329 3.55 -16.95 -37.01
C ALA A 329 2.45 -17.82 -36.38
N GLU A 330 1.26 -17.84 -36.99
CA GLU A 330 0.05 -18.50 -36.46
C GLU A 330 0.15 -20.04 -36.42
N ASP A 331 1.32 -20.60 -36.74
CA ASP A 331 1.51 -22.03 -37.03
C ASP A 331 2.70 -22.63 -36.27
N ASP A 332 2.96 -22.18 -35.03
CA ASP A 332 3.97 -22.79 -34.16
C ASP A 332 3.40 -24.02 -33.46
N ASP A 333 3.79 -25.23 -33.92
CA ASP A 333 3.54 -26.48 -33.21
C ASP A 333 4.14 -26.39 -31.80
N LYS A 334 3.25 -26.19 -30.82
CA LYS A 334 3.60 -26.03 -29.40
C LYS A 334 4.21 -27.30 -28.79
N SER A 335 4.07 -28.45 -29.46
CA SER A 335 4.53 -29.73 -28.95
C SER A 335 6.05 -29.77 -28.82
N ARG A 336 6.53 -30.59 -27.89
CA ARG A 336 7.96 -30.93 -27.84
C ARG A 336 8.43 -31.59 -29.14
N ASP A 337 7.55 -32.23 -29.87
CA ASP A 337 7.88 -33.01 -31.06
C ASP A 337 7.76 -32.24 -32.38
N ALA A 338 7.55 -30.92 -32.29
CA ALA A 338 7.68 -29.99 -33.40
C ALA A 338 9.02 -30.17 -34.14
N ALA A 339 8.98 -30.06 -35.47
CA ALA A 339 10.13 -30.31 -36.32
C ALA A 339 11.34 -29.44 -35.93
N TRP A 340 11.10 -28.16 -35.67
CA TRP A 340 12.14 -27.21 -35.28
C TRP A 340 12.78 -27.52 -33.91
N ARG A 341 11.99 -28.00 -32.92
CA ARG A 341 12.53 -28.44 -31.61
C ARG A 341 13.31 -29.75 -31.72
N LYS A 342 12.84 -30.69 -32.55
CA LYS A 342 13.57 -31.93 -32.84
C LYS A 342 14.92 -31.66 -33.49
N GLU A 343 14.98 -30.72 -34.43
CA GLU A 343 16.21 -30.28 -35.07
C GLU A 343 17.18 -29.67 -34.05
N LEU A 344 16.73 -28.71 -33.23
CA LEU A 344 17.56 -28.10 -32.17
C LEU A 344 18.05 -29.13 -31.15
N ARG A 345 17.22 -30.09 -30.73
CA ARG A 345 17.69 -31.16 -29.83
C ARG A 345 18.75 -32.04 -30.48
N SER A 346 18.64 -32.29 -31.78
CA SER A 346 19.56 -33.15 -32.52
C SER A 346 20.86 -32.45 -32.89
N SER A 347 20.87 -31.12 -32.97
CA SER A 347 22.05 -30.32 -33.34
C SER A 347 23.16 -30.31 -32.29
N MET A 348 22.85 -30.63 -31.02
CA MET A 348 23.83 -30.66 -29.93
C MET A 348 23.51 -31.77 -28.93
N LYS A 349 24.50 -32.63 -28.67
CA LYS A 349 24.36 -33.79 -27.77
C LYS A 349 24.19 -33.34 -26.31
N PRO A 350 23.47 -34.08 -25.46
CA PRO A 350 23.31 -33.73 -24.04
C PRO A 350 24.63 -33.50 -23.28
N LYS A 351 25.68 -34.27 -23.60
CA LYS A 351 27.01 -34.12 -23.00
C LYS A 351 27.65 -32.77 -23.34
N GLU A 352 27.44 -32.26 -24.56
CA GLU A 352 27.95 -30.97 -25.01
C GLU A 352 27.19 -29.84 -24.31
N ARG A 353 25.86 -29.95 -24.20
CA ARG A 353 25.01 -29.00 -23.45
C ARG A 353 25.39 -28.91 -21.98
N LEU A 354 25.72 -30.04 -21.34
CA LEU A 354 26.16 -30.10 -19.93
C LEU A 354 27.56 -29.52 -19.70
N ALA A 355 28.41 -29.47 -20.73
CA ALA A 355 29.76 -28.89 -20.64
C ALA A 355 29.74 -27.35 -20.67
N ILE A 356 28.64 -26.73 -21.09
CA ILE A 356 28.49 -25.28 -21.10
C ILE A 356 28.29 -24.79 -19.65
N GLU A 357 29.16 -23.88 -19.23
CA GLU A 357 29.08 -23.24 -17.92
C GLU A 357 27.85 -22.35 -17.79
N ARG A 358 27.23 -22.35 -16.60
CA ARG A 358 26.08 -21.47 -16.30
C ARG A 358 26.53 -20.02 -16.41
N CYS A 359 25.80 -19.21 -17.19
CA CYS A 359 26.01 -17.78 -17.26
C CYS A 359 25.88 -17.14 -15.87
N GLN A 360 26.78 -16.21 -15.60
CA GLN A 360 26.69 -15.31 -14.45
C GLN A 360 25.95 -14.05 -14.90
N MET A 361 25.07 -13.54 -14.05
CA MET A 361 24.37 -12.27 -14.29
C MET A 361 25.40 -11.13 -14.22
N PRO A 362 25.48 -10.24 -15.22
CA PRO A 362 26.21 -8.99 -15.09
C PRO A 362 25.58 -8.14 -13.99
N GLU A 363 26.41 -7.59 -13.11
CA GLU A 363 25.98 -6.79 -11.97
C GLU A 363 26.76 -5.49 -11.90
N LEU A 364 26.13 -4.44 -11.37
CA LEU A 364 26.84 -3.22 -11.01
C LEU A 364 27.89 -3.49 -9.92
N GLU A 365 28.96 -2.69 -9.91
CA GLU A 365 30.02 -2.79 -8.90
C GLU A 365 29.47 -2.56 -7.48
N PRO A 366 29.81 -3.41 -6.48
CA PRO A 366 29.18 -3.38 -5.16
C PRO A 366 29.28 -2.04 -4.41
N GLN A 367 30.46 -1.40 -4.38
CA GLN A 367 30.65 -0.14 -3.66
C GLN A 367 29.90 1.03 -4.32
N TYR A 368 29.76 0.99 -5.66
CA TYR A 368 29.00 1.97 -6.41
C TYR A 368 27.50 1.79 -6.17
N ARG A 369 26.97 0.57 -6.41
CA ARG A 369 25.52 0.30 -6.32
C ARG A 369 24.96 0.43 -4.91
N ALA A 370 25.78 0.26 -3.88
CA ALA A 370 25.39 0.47 -2.48
C ALA A 370 24.94 1.92 -2.19
N ARG A 371 25.22 2.87 -3.08
CA ARG A 371 24.84 4.30 -2.96
C ARG A 371 23.91 4.77 -4.08
N LYS A 372 23.37 3.85 -4.89
CA LYS A 372 22.44 4.16 -5.99
C LYS A 372 21.08 3.57 -5.71
N LEU A 373 20.10 4.45 -5.44
CA LEU A 373 18.77 4.03 -5.00
C LEU A 373 17.93 3.43 -6.13
N LYS A 374 17.95 4.06 -7.32
CA LYS A 374 17.08 3.71 -8.45
C LYS A 374 17.75 2.86 -9.54
N GLU A 375 19.05 2.58 -9.42
CA GLU A 375 19.77 1.75 -10.41
C GLU A 375 19.65 0.27 -10.09
N GLU A 376 19.11 -0.51 -11.04
CA GLU A 376 18.97 -1.96 -10.92
C GLU A 376 20.34 -2.63 -10.76
N VAL A 377 20.50 -3.47 -9.73
CA VAL A 377 21.78 -4.15 -9.45
C VAL A 377 22.18 -5.11 -10.56
N ASN A 378 21.23 -5.95 -10.97
CA ASN A 378 21.41 -6.91 -12.06
C ASN A 378 21.15 -6.20 -13.39
N GLN A 379 22.08 -6.30 -14.33
CA GLN A 379 22.01 -5.57 -15.62
C GLN A 379 21.36 -6.38 -16.75
N GLY A 380 20.99 -7.64 -16.50
CA GLY A 380 20.42 -8.53 -17.50
C GLY A 380 21.48 -9.20 -18.39
N LEU A 381 21.06 -10.22 -19.14
CA LEU A 381 21.94 -10.93 -20.08
C LEU A 381 21.98 -10.21 -21.43
N THR A 382 23.13 -10.23 -22.11
CA THR A 382 23.17 -9.90 -23.55
C THR A 382 22.53 -11.03 -24.36
N ALA A 383 22.21 -10.77 -25.63
CA ALA A 383 21.65 -11.79 -26.53
C ALA A 383 22.56 -13.02 -26.64
N GLU A 384 23.89 -12.83 -26.77
CA GLU A 384 24.86 -13.91 -26.86
C GLU A 384 24.93 -14.71 -25.56
N MET A 385 24.89 -14.04 -24.40
CA MET A 385 24.87 -14.70 -23.09
C MET A 385 23.59 -15.50 -22.88
N ALA A 386 22.44 -14.95 -23.28
CA ALA A 386 21.15 -15.62 -23.19
C ALA A 386 21.09 -16.86 -24.09
N GLN A 387 21.54 -16.76 -25.35
CA GLN A 387 21.64 -17.90 -26.26
C GLN A 387 22.57 -18.99 -25.73
N ARG A 388 23.74 -18.61 -25.21
CA ARG A 388 24.69 -19.56 -24.60
C ARG A 388 24.05 -20.29 -23.41
N GLU A 389 23.36 -19.57 -22.53
CA GLU A 389 22.65 -20.21 -21.41
C GLU A 389 21.51 -21.10 -21.88
N ALA A 390 20.76 -20.68 -22.92
CA ALA A 390 19.66 -21.44 -23.49
C ALA A 390 20.11 -22.81 -24.06
N HIS A 391 21.31 -22.89 -24.65
CA HIS A 391 21.90 -24.16 -25.10
C HIS A 391 22.05 -25.20 -23.96
N ARG A 392 22.12 -24.80 -22.69
CA ARG A 392 22.21 -25.73 -21.55
C ARG A 392 20.91 -26.50 -21.32
N CYS A 393 19.77 -26.02 -21.85
CA CYS A 393 18.48 -26.69 -21.71
C CYS A 393 18.43 -27.98 -22.53
N LEU A 394 18.13 -29.10 -21.86
CA LEU A 394 18.05 -30.43 -22.47
C LEU A 394 16.71 -30.72 -23.16
N ASP A 395 15.74 -29.81 -23.09
CA ASP A 395 14.39 -30.00 -23.65
C ASP A 395 13.74 -31.32 -23.20
N CYS A 396 13.62 -31.44 -21.88
CA CYS A 396 13.19 -32.66 -21.21
C CYS A 396 11.79 -33.08 -21.65
N ALA A 397 11.55 -34.38 -21.81
CA ALA A 397 10.22 -34.92 -22.12
C ALA A 397 9.24 -34.68 -20.95
N ASN A 398 9.72 -34.84 -19.72
CA ASN A 398 8.98 -34.56 -18.49
C ASN A 398 9.70 -33.42 -17.76
N PRO A 399 9.36 -32.14 -18.07
CA PRO A 399 10.11 -31.01 -17.57
C PRO A 399 9.68 -30.66 -16.14
N GLY A 400 10.39 -31.20 -15.14
CA GLY A 400 10.14 -30.87 -13.73
C GLY A 400 10.23 -29.37 -13.40
N CYS A 401 10.92 -28.58 -14.23
CA CYS A 401 10.95 -27.13 -14.09
C CYS A 401 9.56 -26.48 -14.31
N VAL A 402 8.73 -27.04 -15.19
CA VAL A 402 7.35 -26.57 -15.44
C VAL A 402 6.46 -26.90 -14.23
N GLU A 403 6.56 -28.12 -13.70
CA GLU A 403 5.87 -28.53 -12.47
C GLU A 403 6.29 -27.69 -11.25
N GLY A 404 7.55 -27.24 -11.23
CA GLY A 404 8.09 -26.38 -10.19
C GLY A 404 7.69 -24.90 -10.31
N CYS A 405 7.03 -24.50 -11.40
CA CYS A 405 6.58 -23.13 -11.64
C CYS A 405 5.10 -22.99 -11.23
N PRO A 406 4.75 -22.16 -10.23
CA PRO A 406 3.36 -22.03 -9.76
C PRO A 406 2.33 -21.59 -10.81
N VAL A 407 2.77 -20.93 -11.89
CA VAL A 407 1.89 -20.51 -13.00
C VAL A 407 2.03 -21.40 -14.24
N GLY A 408 2.89 -22.42 -14.20
CA GLY A 408 3.03 -23.43 -15.25
C GLY A 408 3.60 -22.93 -16.57
N ILE A 409 4.64 -22.09 -16.55
CA ILE A 409 5.32 -21.61 -17.77
C ILE A 409 5.87 -22.78 -18.58
N ASP A 410 5.68 -22.79 -19.90
CA ASP A 410 6.36 -23.72 -20.82
C ASP A 410 7.84 -23.36 -20.97
N ILE A 411 8.59 -23.68 -19.92
CA ILE A 411 10.00 -23.34 -19.77
C ILE A 411 10.86 -23.87 -20.92
N PRO A 412 10.75 -25.15 -21.31
CA PRO A 412 11.52 -25.65 -22.44
C PRO A 412 11.23 -24.90 -23.74
N ARG A 413 9.97 -24.58 -24.05
CA ARG A 413 9.63 -23.93 -25.33
C ARG A 413 10.21 -22.52 -25.43
N PHE A 414 10.01 -21.66 -24.43
CA PHE A 414 10.55 -20.29 -24.52
C PHE A 414 12.08 -20.30 -24.57
N ILE A 415 12.74 -21.19 -23.82
CA ILE A 415 14.19 -21.31 -23.86
C ILE A 415 14.66 -21.78 -25.24
N LYS A 416 13.90 -22.65 -25.94
CA LYS A 416 14.24 -23.06 -27.30
C LYS A 416 14.06 -21.97 -28.34
N HIS A 417 13.09 -21.07 -28.17
CA HIS A 417 13.04 -19.86 -28.98
C HIS A 417 14.25 -18.97 -28.74
N ILE A 418 14.70 -18.79 -27.49
CA ILE A 418 15.96 -18.08 -27.20
C ILE A 418 17.15 -18.77 -27.87
N GLU A 419 17.27 -20.09 -27.76
CA GLU A 419 18.35 -20.87 -28.41
C GLU A 419 18.41 -20.65 -29.93
N LYS A 420 17.25 -20.46 -30.58
CA LYS A 420 17.14 -20.19 -32.01
C LYS A 420 17.36 -18.71 -32.38
N GLY A 421 17.33 -17.80 -31.40
CA GLY A 421 17.40 -16.35 -31.63
C GLY A 421 16.03 -15.67 -31.82
N GLU A 422 14.93 -16.37 -31.55
CA GLU A 422 13.56 -15.90 -31.71
C GLU A 422 13.03 -15.26 -30.41
N PHE A 423 13.65 -14.17 -29.96
CA PHE A 423 13.40 -13.63 -28.62
C PHE A 423 11.97 -13.10 -28.41
N MET A 424 11.35 -12.52 -29.45
CA MET A 424 9.94 -12.10 -29.39
C MET A 424 8.99 -13.30 -29.19
N GLN A 425 9.27 -14.43 -29.85
CA GLN A 425 8.48 -15.65 -29.70
C GLN A 425 8.66 -16.29 -28.32
N ALA A 426 9.86 -16.14 -27.73
CA ALA A 426 10.11 -16.52 -26.35
C ALA A 426 9.25 -15.69 -25.38
N ALA A 427 9.20 -14.37 -25.56
CA ALA A 427 8.36 -13.48 -24.76
C ALA A 427 6.86 -13.80 -24.92
N HIS A 428 6.41 -14.04 -26.16
CA HIS A 428 5.04 -14.47 -26.44
C HIS A 428 4.69 -15.77 -25.69
N THR A 429 5.58 -16.77 -25.70
CA THR A 429 5.40 -18.01 -24.95
C THR A 429 5.23 -17.78 -23.44
N LEU A 430 5.99 -16.84 -22.85
CA LEU A 430 5.86 -16.52 -21.44
C LEU A 430 4.46 -15.94 -21.12
N LYS A 431 3.99 -15.01 -21.96
CA LYS A 431 2.71 -14.31 -21.79
C LYS A 431 1.47 -15.19 -21.95
N GLU A 432 1.60 -16.36 -22.57
CA GLU A 432 0.52 -17.35 -22.59
C GLU A 432 0.08 -17.76 -21.19
N THR A 433 1.02 -17.81 -20.24
CA THR A 433 0.77 -18.38 -18.90
C THR A 433 1.07 -17.45 -17.74
N SER A 434 1.85 -16.38 -17.96
CA SER A 434 2.22 -15.40 -16.94
C SER A 434 1.76 -14.01 -17.34
N ALA A 435 1.13 -13.29 -16.40
CA ALA A 435 0.75 -11.89 -16.59
C ALA A 435 1.90 -10.90 -16.32
N LEU A 436 2.97 -11.33 -15.63
CA LEU A 436 4.06 -10.46 -15.16
C LEU A 436 5.46 -11.11 -15.37
N PRO A 437 5.82 -11.58 -16.56
CA PRO A 437 7.08 -12.30 -16.78
C PRO A 437 8.32 -11.47 -16.44
N ALA A 438 8.33 -10.17 -16.76
CA ALA A 438 9.46 -9.29 -16.46
C ALA A 438 9.70 -9.11 -14.94
N VAL A 439 8.62 -9.19 -14.15
CA VAL A 439 8.66 -9.15 -12.68
C VAL A 439 9.15 -10.50 -12.14
N CYS A 440 8.58 -11.60 -12.61
CA CYS A 440 8.89 -12.95 -12.14
C CYS A 440 10.36 -13.33 -12.34
N GLY A 441 10.92 -13.01 -13.50
CA GLY A 441 12.34 -13.23 -13.79
C GLY A 441 13.30 -12.54 -12.80
N ARG A 442 12.85 -11.46 -12.14
CA ARG A 442 13.64 -10.69 -11.16
C ARG A 442 13.45 -11.16 -9.72
N VAL A 443 12.23 -11.45 -9.30
CA VAL A 443 11.89 -11.56 -7.86
C VAL A 443 11.55 -12.98 -7.40
N CYS A 444 11.36 -13.93 -8.32
CA CYS A 444 11.10 -15.32 -7.95
C CYS A 444 12.30 -15.93 -7.20
N PRO A 445 12.10 -16.69 -6.11
CA PRO A 445 13.16 -17.50 -5.53
C PRO A 445 13.33 -18.79 -6.34
N GLN A 446 13.98 -18.69 -7.50
CA GLN A 446 14.10 -19.80 -8.46
C GLN A 446 14.75 -21.05 -7.83
N GLU A 447 15.64 -20.84 -6.86
CA GLU A 447 16.32 -21.87 -6.08
C GLU A 447 15.38 -22.75 -5.23
N LYS A 448 14.12 -22.30 -5.05
CA LYS A 448 13.05 -23.06 -4.37
C LYS A 448 11.93 -23.49 -5.32
N GLN A 449 12.05 -23.20 -6.62
CA GLN A 449 10.98 -23.33 -7.61
C GLN A 449 11.47 -24.01 -8.90
N CYS A 450 11.34 -23.36 -10.06
CA CYS A 450 11.63 -23.93 -11.37
C CYS A 450 13.09 -24.45 -11.50
N GLU A 451 14.07 -23.69 -11.00
CA GLU A 451 15.48 -24.10 -11.04
C GLU A 451 15.76 -25.27 -10.09
N SER A 452 15.12 -25.31 -8.91
CA SER A 452 15.25 -26.41 -7.94
C SER A 452 14.81 -27.78 -8.49
N ARG A 453 13.92 -27.77 -9.50
CA ARG A 453 13.40 -28.97 -10.17
C ARG A 453 14.11 -29.30 -11.49
N CYS A 454 15.13 -28.52 -11.86
CA CYS A 454 15.88 -28.74 -13.08
C CYS A 454 16.64 -30.08 -13.05
N ILE A 455 16.62 -30.83 -14.15
CA ILE A 455 17.28 -32.15 -14.26
C ILE A 455 18.81 -32.09 -14.04
N HIS A 456 19.43 -30.92 -14.25
CA HIS A 456 20.85 -30.68 -14.00
C HIS A 456 21.26 -31.03 -12.57
N HIS A 457 20.38 -30.82 -11.57
CA HIS A 457 20.66 -31.23 -10.19
C HIS A 457 20.88 -32.75 -10.05
N LYS A 458 20.09 -33.57 -10.76
CA LYS A 458 20.27 -35.03 -10.78
C LYS A 458 21.56 -35.47 -11.48
N MET A 459 22.17 -34.57 -12.24
CA MET A 459 23.43 -34.77 -12.96
C MET A 459 24.62 -34.09 -12.27
N ASN A 460 24.45 -33.63 -11.01
CA ASN A 460 25.45 -32.88 -10.25
C ASN A 460 26.00 -31.63 -10.98
N SER A 461 25.14 -30.94 -11.73
CA SER A 461 25.45 -29.68 -12.40
C SER A 461 24.52 -28.56 -11.91
N LYS A 462 24.94 -27.31 -12.13
CA LYS A 462 24.10 -26.14 -11.80
C LYS A 462 22.87 -26.11 -12.72
N PRO A 463 21.69 -25.72 -12.22
CA PRO A 463 20.48 -25.62 -13.04
C PRO A 463 20.67 -24.62 -14.19
N VAL A 464 19.83 -24.77 -15.22
CA VAL A 464 19.66 -23.71 -16.24
C VAL A 464 19.17 -22.45 -15.53
N ALA A 465 19.72 -21.28 -15.85
CA ALA A 465 19.32 -20.00 -15.27
C ALA A 465 17.99 -19.51 -15.87
N ILE A 466 16.91 -20.24 -15.54
CA ILE A 466 15.57 -20.02 -16.09
C ILE A 466 15.09 -18.60 -15.80
N GLY A 467 15.29 -18.10 -14.58
CA GLY A 467 14.87 -16.74 -14.22
C GLY A 467 15.58 -15.65 -15.04
N TYR A 468 16.87 -15.85 -15.33
CA TYR A 468 17.64 -14.92 -16.15
C TYR A 468 17.18 -14.91 -17.61
N LEU A 469 16.82 -16.08 -18.15
CA LEU A 469 16.29 -16.21 -19.51
C LEU A 469 14.86 -15.66 -19.63
N GLU A 470 14.02 -15.88 -18.61
CA GLU A 470 12.68 -15.30 -18.52
C GLU A 470 12.76 -13.77 -18.50
N ARG A 471 13.62 -13.21 -17.64
CA ARG A 471 13.91 -11.77 -17.61
C ARG A 471 14.38 -11.27 -18.98
N PHE A 472 15.35 -11.93 -19.59
CA PHE A 472 15.91 -11.50 -20.88
C PHE A 472 14.84 -11.42 -21.96
N ALA A 473 14.00 -12.45 -22.10
CA ALA A 473 12.96 -12.46 -23.13
C ALA A 473 11.94 -11.34 -22.92
N ALA A 474 11.48 -11.13 -21.67
CA ALA A 474 10.53 -10.07 -21.35
C ALA A 474 11.13 -8.67 -21.51
N ASP A 475 12.39 -8.47 -21.07
CA ASP A 475 13.10 -7.21 -21.24
C ASP A 475 13.33 -6.89 -22.73
N TYR A 476 13.66 -7.89 -23.55
CA TYR A 476 13.86 -7.72 -24.98
C TYR A 476 12.58 -7.24 -25.67
N GLU A 477 11.44 -7.88 -25.40
CA GLU A 477 10.15 -7.47 -25.95
C GLU A 477 9.81 -6.02 -25.59
N ARG A 478 9.92 -5.68 -24.30
CA ARG A 478 9.68 -4.32 -23.82
C ARG A 478 10.57 -3.31 -24.55
N GLN A 479 11.87 -3.57 -24.67
CA GLN A 479 12.81 -2.68 -25.36
C GLN A 479 12.46 -2.49 -26.84
N GLN A 480 12.06 -3.57 -27.53
CA GLN A 480 11.65 -3.48 -28.94
C GLN A 480 10.38 -2.64 -29.13
N LEU A 481 9.42 -2.77 -28.22
CA LEU A 481 8.16 -2.02 -28.25
C LEU A 481 8.38 -0.54 -27.90
N THR A 482 9.10 -0.26 -26.81
CA THR A 482 9.43 1.12 -26.42
C THR A 482 10.25 1.82 -27.50
N ALA A 483 11.16 1.13 -28.20
CA ALA A 483 11.90 1.69 -29.32
C ALA A 483 11.01 2.08 -30.52
N LYS A 484 9.83 1.46 -30.65
CA LYS A 484 8.80 1.80 -31.65
C LYS A 484 7.83 2.88 -31.16
N GLY A 485 7.95 3.34 -29.92
CA GLY A 485 7.03 4.29 -29.29
C GLY A 485 5.83 3.63 -28.61
N ASP A 486 5.79 2.30 -28.53
CA ASP A 486 4.69 1.57 -27.91
C ASP A 486 4.87 1.51 -26.38
N ALA A 487 3.84 1.92 -25.64
CA ALA A 487 3.79 1.86 -24.18
C ALA A 487 3.24 0.52 -23.63
N ALA A 488 2.71 -0.34 -24.52
CA ALA A 488 2.12 -1.64 -24.21
C ALA A 488 2.01 -2.50 -25.48
N VAL A 489 1.73 -3.79 -25.31
CA VAL A 489 1.31 -4.64 -26.43
C VAL A 489 -0.18 -4.41 -26.70
N ALA A 490 -0.51 -3.93 -27.91
CA ALA A 490 -1.89 -3.82 -28.35
C ALA A 490 -2.52 -5.22 -28.48
N HIS A 491 -3.45 -5.53 -27.56
CA HIS A 491 -4.28 -6.73 -27.64
C HIS A 491 -5.74 -6.31 -27.59
N HIS A 492 -6.32 -6.05 -28.77
CA HIS A 492 -7.76 -5.83 -28.87
C HIS A 492 -8.48 -7.16 -28.67
N THR A 493 -9.03 -7.38 -27.47
CA THR A 493 -10.11 -8.36 -27.33
C THR A 493 -11.39 -7.73 -27.87
N GLU A 494 -12.07 -8.38 -28.80
CA GLU A 494 -13.37 -7.90 -29.30
C GLU A 494 -14.29 -7.58 -28.12
N THR A 495 -14.83 -6.36 -28.11
CA THR A 495 -15.76 -5.89 -27.10
C THR A 495 -17.17 -6.30 -27.51
N SER A 496 -17.71 -7.34 -26.89
CA SER A 496 -19.16 -7.55 -26.89
C SER A 496 -19.80 -6.71 -25.78
N GLU A 497 -20.92 -6.05 -26.07
CA GLU A 497 -21.65 -5.21 -25.11
C GLU A 497 -22.23 -6.00 -23.92
N ASN A 498 -22.17 -7.35 -23.96
CA ASN A 498 -22.78 -8.27 -22.99
C ASN A 498 -21.77 -9.05 -22.13
N LYS A 499 -20.53 -8.55 -21.96
CA LYS A 499 -19.54 -9.22 -21.09
C LYS A 499 -20.03 -9.27 -19.64
N GLN A 500 -19.96 -10.45 -19.02
CA GLN A 500 -20.16 -10.58 -17.57
C GLN A 500 -19.02 -9.87 -16.84
N LYS A 501 -19.37 -9.20 -15.73
CA LYS A 501 -18.44 -8.31 -15.03
C LYS A 501 -17.82 -9.01 -13.84
N ILE A 502 -16.53 -8.80 -13.62
CA ILE A 502 -15.76 -9.39 -12.53
C ILE A 502 -15.01 -8.28 -11.78
N ALA A 503 -15.16 -8.27 -10.45
CA ALA A 503 -14.45 -7.33 -9.59
C ALA A 503 -13.21 -8.00 -9.00
N VAL A 504 -12.10 -7.28 -8.97
CA VAL A 504 -10.85 -7.70 -8.35
C VAL A 504 -10.51 -6.69 -7.26
N VAL A 505 -10.29 -7.15 -6.03
CA VAL A 505 -9.95 -6.31 -4.89
C VAL A 505 -8.46 -6.43 -4.59
N GLY A 506 -7.72 -5.36 -4.85
CA GLY A 506 -6.27 -5.26 -4.68
C GLY A 506 -5.52 -5.48 -5.99
N SER A 507 -4.59 -4.56 -6.29
CA SER A 507 -3.78 -4.57 -7.51
C SER A 507 -2.40 -5.23 -7.35
N GLY A 508 -2.23 -6.06 -6.32
CA GLY A 508 -1.01 -6.86 -6.14
C GLY A 508 -0.89 -8.00 -7.17
N PRO A 509 0.20 -8.79 -7.11
CA PRO A 509 0.46 -9.85 -8.09
C PRO A 509 -0.69 -10.85 -8.29
N ALA A 510 -1.39 -11.24 -7.22
CA ALA A 510 -2.56 -12.11 -7.33
C ALA A 510 -3.69 -11.48 -8.13
N GLY A 511 -4.04 -10.22 -7.82
CA GLY A 511 -5.11 -9.48 -8.50
C GLY A 511 -4.78 -9.23 -9.97
N LEU A 512 -3.55 -8.80 -10.28
CA LEU A 512 -3.11 -8.58 -11.66
C LEU A 512 -3.12 -9.89 -12.48
N SER A 513 -2.66 -10.99 -11.89
CA SER A 513 -2.70 -12.31 -12.55
C SER A 513 -4.12 -12.79 -12.78
N PHE A 514 -5.00 -12.67 -11.79
CA PHE A 514 -6.41 -13.03 -11.92
C PHE A 514 -7.10 -12.18 -12.99
N ALA A 515 -6.86 -10.86 -12.98
CA ALA A 515 -7.45 -9.92 -13.93
C ALA A 515 -7.03 -10.24 -15.38
N GLY A 516 -5.73 -10.47 -15.61
CA GLY A 516 -5.23 -10.85 -16.93
C GLY A 516 -5.88 -12.13 -17.47
N GLU A 517 -6.03 -13.16 -16.63
CA GLU A 517 -6.64 -14.43 -17.05
C GLU A 517 -8.14 -14.30 -17.32
N MET A 518 -8.89 -13.56 -16.50
CA MET A 518 -10.32 -13.33 -16.74
C MET A 518 -10.57 -12.46 -17.98
N THR A 519 -9.73 -11.45 -18.23
CA THR A 519 -9.82 -10.63 -19.45
C THR A 519 -9.57 -11.47 -20.70
N LYS A 520 -8.55 -12.35 -20.70
CA LYS A 520 -8.30 -13.30 -21.81
C LYS A 520 -9.48 -14.22 -22.09
N ARG A 521 -10.28 -14.55 -21.07
CA ARG A 521 -11.50 -15.37 -21.19
C ARG A 521 -12.75 -14.59 -21.60
N GLY A 522 -12.62 -13.28 -21.84
CA GLY A 522 -13.68 -12.43 -22.38
C GLY A 522 -14.60 -11.80 -21.33
N TYR A 523 -14.19 -11.74 -20.06
CA TYR A 523 -14.93 -11.00 -19.02
C TYR A 523 -14.57 -9.51 -19.01
N ALA A 524 -15.48 -8.67 -18.51
CA ALA A 524 -15.19 -7.27 -18.21
C ALA A 524 -14.65 -7.17 -16.78
N VAL A 525 -13.39 -6.78 -16.61
CA VAL A 525 -12.69 -6.83 -15.32
C VAL A 525 -12.39 -5.43 -14.81
N THR A 526 -12.80 -5.16 -13.56
CA THR A 526 -12.47 -3.92 -12.85
C THR A 526 -11.65 -4.26 -11.60
N VAL A 527 -10.47 -3.67 -11.46
CA VAL A 527 -9.56 -3.82 -10.33
C VAL A 527 -9.66 -2.59 -9.42
N PHE A 528 -10.05 -2.80 -8.16
CA PHE A 528 -10.14 -1.78 -7.13
C PHE A 528 -8.87 -1.78 -6.27
N GLU A 529 -8.22 -0.63 -6.15
CA GLU A 529 -6.99 -0.42 -5.39
C GLU A 529 -7.20 0.66 -4.31
N ALA A 530 -6.70 0.40 -3.10
CA ALA A 530 -6.82 1.28 -1.96
C ALA A 530 -5.84 2.47 -2.01
N LEU A 531 -4.68 2.27 -2.62
CA LEU A 531 -3.65 3.29 -2.77
C LEU A 531 -3.85 4.10 -4.06
N HIS A 532 -3.07 5.18 -4.17
CA HIS A 532 -3.00 6.04 -5.35
C HIS A 532 -2.12 5.45 -6.47
N GLU A 533 -1.54 4.26 -6.26
CA GLU A 533 -0.69 3.56 -7.23
C GLU A 533 -1.09 2.09 -7.38
N ILE A 534 -0.97 1.56 -8.59
CA ILE A 534 -1.29 0.17 -8.96
C ILE A 534 -0.03 -0.70 -8.86
N GLY A 535 -0.14 -1.91 -8.30
CA GLY A 535 0.93 -2.91 -8.28
C GLY A 535 1.20 -3.51 -6.90
N GLY A 536 0.61 -2.95 -5.84
CA GLY A 536 0.80 -3.43 -4.46
C GLY A 536 2.28 -3.47 -4.07
N VAL A 537 2.73 -4.60 -3.49
CA VAL A 537 4.11 -4.77 -3.00
C VAL A 537 5.17 -4.56 -4.08
N LEU A 538 4.80 -4.69 -5.36
CA LEU A 538 5.70 -4.45 -6.48
C LEU A 538 6.12 -2.97 -6.59
N LYS A 539 5.29 -2.05 -6.09
CA LYS A 539 5.54 -0.60 -6.07
C LYS A 539 5.97 -0.10 -4.69
N TYR A 540 5.19 -0.40 -3.65
CA TYR A 540 5.45 0.16 -2.31
C TYR A 540 6.53 -0.59 -1.52
N GLY A 541 6.82 -1.85 -1.89
CA GLY A 541 7.62 -2.76 -1.08
C GLY A 541 8.98 -3.07 -1.68
N ILE A 542 9.00 -3.60 -2.90
CA ILE A 542 10.24 -4.01 -3.58
C ILE A 542 10.94 -2.76 -4.13
N PRO A 543 12.19 -2.46 -3.73
CA PRO A 543 12.89 -1.26 -4.20
C PRO A 543 13.29 -1.34 -5.68
N GLU A 544 13.47 -0.16 -6.31
CA GLU A 544 13.83 -0.04 -7.72
C GLU A 544 15.17 -0.67 -8.10
N PHE A 545 16.14 -0.71 -7.17
CA PHE A 545 17.40 -1.41 -7.41
C PHE A 545 17.25 -2.94 -7.60
N ARG A 546 16.06 -3.51 -7.30
CA ARG A 546 15.71 -4.91 -7.55
C ARG A 546 14.60 -5.06 -8.59
N LEU A 547 13.60 -4.17 -8.55
CA LEU A 547 12.47 -4.17 -9.47
C LEU A 547 12.15 -2.73 -9.89
N PRO A 548 12.69 -2.25 -11.02
CA PRO A 548 12.39 -0.92 -11.54
C PRO A 548 10.89 -0.69 -11.76
N ASN A 549 10.42 0.51 -11.40
CA ASN A 549 9.00 0.87 -11.48
C ASN A 549 8.47 0.84 -12.92
N GLU A 550 9.28 1.26 -13.89
CA GLU A 550 8.98 1.24 -15.32
C GLU A 550 8.62 -0.16 -15.86
N ILE A 551 9.16 -1.23 -15.26
CA ILE A 551 8.83 -2.60 -15.65
C ILE A 551 7.43 -2.96 -15.17
N VAL A 552 7.10 -2.57 -13.94
CA VAL A 552 5.79 -2.82 -13.35
C VAL A 552 4.72 -2.03 -14.13
N ASP A 553 5.01 -0.78 -14.48
CA ASP A 553 4.12 0.07 -15.26
C ASP A 553 3.86 -0.49 -16.66
N PHE A 554 4.91 -0.99 -17.32
CA PHE A 554 4.75 -1.63 -18.63
C PHE A 554 3.78 -2.82 -18.57
N GLU A 555 3.87 -3.68 -17.55
CA GLU A 555 2.97 -4.83 -17.42
C GLU A 555 1.54 -4.42 -17.02
N ILE A 556 1.38 -3.38 -16.19
CA ILE A 556 0.06 -2.82 -15.88
C ILE A 556 -0.56 -2.20 -17.14
N ASN A 557 0.23 -1.51 -17.97
CA ASN A 557 -0.23 -0.93 -19.22
C ASN A 557 -0.62 -2.02 -20.23
N ASN A 558 0.07 -3.15 -20.26
CA ASN A 558 -0.38 -4.33 -21.03
C ASN A 558 -1.77 -4.81 -20.59
N LEU A 559 -2.05 -4.84 -19.29
CA LEU A 559 -3.38 -5.21 -18.77
C LEU A 559 -4.44 -4.17 -19.10
N ARG A 560 -4.11 -2.86 -19.02
CA ARG A 560 -5.01 -1.77 -19.46
C ARG A 560 -5.33 -1.90 -20.94
N ALA A 561 -4.32 -2.09 -21.78
CA ALA A 561 -4.48 -2.28 -23.22
C ALA A 561 -5.31 -3.52 -23.57
N ALA A 562 -5.26 -4.57 -22.75
CA ALA A 562 -6.10 -5.75 -22.88
C ALA A 562 -7.57 -5.52 -22.46
N GLY A 563 -7.88 -4.40 -21.79
CA GLY A 563 -9.23 -4.01 -21.38
C GLY A 563 -9.52 -4.12 -19.87
N VAL A 564 -8.50 -4.26 -19.02
CA VAL A 564 -8.68 -4.20 -17.55
C VAL A 564 -8.88 -2.74 -17.12
N GLU A 565 -9.95 -2.48 -16.39
CA GLU A 565 -10.20 -1.18 -15.76
C GLU A 565 -9.55 -1.15 -14.37
N PHE A 566 -8.92 -0.03 -14.01
CA PHE A 566 -8.33 0.19 -12.69
C PHE A 566 -8.97 1.39 -12.00
N VAL A 567 -9.44 1.17 -10.76
CA VAL A 567 -10.04 2.19 -9.90
C VAL A 567 -9.15 2.35 -8.66
N LYS A 568 -8.42 3.47 -8.59
CA LYS A 568 -7.57 3.84 -7.44
C LYS A 568 -8.40 4.44 -6.30
N ASP A 569 -7.77 4.64 -5.15
CA ASP A 569 -8.34 5.31 -3.98
C ASP A 569 -9.70 4.75 -3.52
N CYS A 570 -9.95 3.45 -3.77
CA CYS A 570 -11.20 2.78 -3.45
C CYS A 570 -10.95 1.59 -2.52
N ILE A 571 -11.41 1.72 -1.28
CA ILE A 571 -11.22 0.69 -0.26
C ILE A 571 -12.48 -0.16 -0.17
N ILE A 572 -12.44 -1.36 -0.73
CA ILE A 572 -13.52 -2.33 -0.56
C ILE A 572 -13.58 -2.78 0.92
N GLY A 573 -14.77 -2.67 1.50
CA GLY A 573 -15.06 -2.82 2.93
C GLY A 573 -15.20 -1.50 3.68
N LYS A 574 -14.89 -0.36 3.05
CA LYS A 574 -15.07 0.98 3.61
C LYS A 574 -15.79 1.92 2.64
N THR A 575 -15.17 2.21 1.50
CA THR A 575 -15.70 3.08 0.45
C THR A 575 -16.92 2.46 -0.21
N GLU A 576 -16.81 1.18 -0.58
CA GLU A 576 -17.88 0.35 -1.14
C GLU A 576 -17.82 -1.02 -0.45
N SER A 577 -18.96 -1.70 -0.29
CA SER A 577 -19.02 -3.05 0.28
C SER A 577 -18.95 -4.13 -0.78
N VAL A 578 -18.57 -5.36 -0.42
CA VAL A 578 -18.61 -6.51 -1.33
C VAL A 578 -20.06 -6.79 -1.76
N GLU A 579 -21.01 -6.59 -0.85
CA GLU A 579 -22.43 -6.69 -1.12
C GLU A 579 -22.88 -5.68 -2.19
N ASP A 580 -22.37 -4.45 -2.16
CA ASP A 580 -22.65 -3.43 -3.18
C ASP A 580 -22.09 -3.81 -4.55
N LEU A 581 -20.90 -4.41 -4.61
CA LEU A 581 -20.33 -4.92 -5.86
C LEU A 581 -21.28 -5.93 -6.53
N PHE A 582 -21.81 -6.88 -5.76
CA PHE A 582 -22.77 -7.86 -6.29
C PHE A 582 -24.13 -7.23 -6.62
N GLN A 583 -24.73 -6.50 -5.68
CA GLN A 583 -26.15 -6.12 -5.76
C GLN A 583 -26.40 -4.83 -6.53
N LYS A 584 -25.54 -3.82 -6.37
CA LYS A 584 -25.71 -2.50 -7.00
C LYS A 584 -24.95 -2.38 -8.31
N GLN A 585 -23.75 -2.96 -8.37
CA GLN A 585 -22.88 -2.85 -9.56
C GLN A 585 -23.00 -4.06 -10.50
N GLY A 586 -23.64 -5.15 -10.07
CA GLY A 586 -23.97 -6.29 -10.92
C GLY A 586 -22.76 -7.14 -11.32
N PHE A 587 -21.71 -7.18 -10.49
CA PHE A 587 -20.59 -8.09 -10.69
C PHE A 587 -21.04 -9.55 -10.51
N ALA A 588 -20.64 -10.42 -11.44
CA ALA A 588 -20.96 -11.85 -11.42
C ALA A 588 -20.04 -12.66 -10.47
N GLY A 589 -18.87 -12.12 -10.15
CA GLY A 589 -17.89 -12.71 -9.26
C GLY A 589 -16.93 -11.66 -8.70
N VAL A 590 -16.38 -11.94 -7.52
CA VAL A 590 -15.39 -11.09 -6.83
C VAL A 590 -14.17 -11.92 -6.51
N PHE A 591 -12.98 -11.42 -6.83
CA PHE A 591 -11.71 -11.98 -6.38
C PHE A 591 -11.02 -11.05 -5.38
N VAL A 592 -10.61 -11.57 -4.23
CA VAL A 592 -9.91 -10.82 -3.19
C VAL A 592 -8.43 -11.17 -3.19
N GLY A 593 -7.60 -10.21 -3.59
CA GLY A 593 -6.14 -10.27 -3.63
C GLY A 593 -5.48 -9.14 -2.84
N SER A 594 -6.10 -8.71 -1.73
CA SER A 594 -5.67 -7.54 -0.92
C SER A 594 -4.38 -7.75 -0.13
N GLY A 595 -3.85 -8.97 -0.11
CA GLY A 595 -2.57 -9.32 0.49
C GLY A 595 -2.54 -9.29 2.03
N ALA A 596 -1.33 -9.30 2.60
CA ALA A 596 -1.07 -9.20 4.03
C ALA A 596 -0.21 -7.98 4.32
N GLY A 597 -0.85 -6.84 4.53
CA GLY A 597 -0.16 -5.54 4.65
C GLY A 597 0.12 -5.07 6.08
N LEU A 598 -0.50 -5.64 7.12
CA LEU A 598 -0.39 -5.11 8.49
C LEU A 598 0.95 -5.55 9.13
N PRO A 599 1.80 -4.62 9.60
CA PRO A 599 3.12 -4.98 10.12
C PRO A 599 3.00 -5.58 11.53
N ASN A 600 3.80 -6.62 11.80
CA ASN A 600 3.91 -7.16 13.14
C ASN A 600 5.03 -6.46 13.92
N PHE A 601 4.77 -6.22 15.20
CA PHE A 601 5.71 -5.67 16.18
C PHE A 601 6.01 -6.72 17.25
N MET A 602 7.16 -6.60 17.93
CA MET A 602 7.65 -7.57 18.90
C MET A 602 6.92 -7.48 20.25
N GLY A 603 6.32 -6.33 20.57
CA GLY A 603 5.72 -6.05 21.87
C GLY A 603 6.76 -5.85 22.96
N ILE A 604 7.92 -5.28 22.63
CA ILE A 604 9.02 -5.07 23.58
C ILE A 604 9.11 -3.60 24.02
N PRO A 605 9.71 -3.32 25.20
CA PRO A 605 9.89 -1.95 25.66
C PRO A 605 10.67 -1.10 24.66
N GLY A 606 10.21 0.14 24.42
CA GLY A 606 10.84 1.12 23.54
C GLY A 606 10.46 1.01 22.06
N GLU A 607 9.59 0.08 21.66
CA GLU A 607 9.24 -0.15 20.24
C GLU A 607 8.47 1.02 19.57
N ASN A 608 7.94 1.95 20.37
CA ASN A 608 7.31 3.18 19.88
C ASN A 608 8.22 4.42 19.96
N ALA A 609 9.49 4.27 20.37
CA ALA A 609 10.46 5.36 20.34
C ALA A 609 10.60 5.94 18.92
N THR A 610 10.92 7.23 18.83
CA THR A 610 11.20 7.88 17.55
C THR A 610 12.44 7.24 16.92
N GLY A 611 12.44 7.03 15.61
CA GLY A 611 13.50 6.28 14.93
C GLY A 611 13.34 4.74 14.98
N VAL A 612 12.29 4.21 15.63
CA VAL A 612 11.85 2.84 15.39
C VAL A 612 10.72 2.87 14.35
N MET A 613 10.82 2.09 13.28
CA MET A 613 9.84 2.03 12.19
C MET A 613 9.59 0.58 11.79
N SER A 614 8.44 0.29 11.19
CA SER A 614 8.29 -0.99 10.48
C SER A 614 9.00 -0.91 9.13
N SER A 615 9.39 -2.06 8.56
CA SER A 615 9.84 -2.09 7.16
C SER A 615 8.79 -1.54 6.20
N ASN A 616 7.50 -1.75 6.48
CA ASN A 616 6.44 -1.28 5.62
C ASN A 616 6.42 0.25 5.59
N GLU A 617 6.50 0.91 6.75
CA GLU A 617 6.60 2.37 6.82
C GLU A 617 7.85 2.88 6.07
N TYR A 618 9.01 2.31 6.36
CA TYR A 618 10.27 2.74 5.79
C TYR A 618 10.27 2.60 4.26
N LEU A 619 9.90 1.43 3.75
CA LEU A 619 9.87 1.16 2.31
C LEU A 619 8.73 1.90 1.60
N THR A 620 7.57 2.10 2.23
CA THR A 620 6.49 2.91 1.63
C THR A 620 6.92 4.37 1.50
N ARG A 621 7.57 4.95 2.52
CA ARG A 621 8.12 6.31 2.41
C ARG A 621 9.12 6.40 1.26
N VAL A 622 10.05 5.47 1.16
CA VAL A 622 11.10 5.53 0.13
C VAL A 622 10.60 5.20 -1.27
N ASN A 623 9.84 4.11 -1.43
CA ASN A 623 9.48 3.59 -2.75
C ASN A 623 8.18 4.19 -3.30
N LEU A 624 7.15 4.34 -2.47
CA LEU A 624 5.85 4.85 -2.91
C LEU A 624 5.80 6.38 -2.87
N MET A 625 6.35 6.98 -1.82
CA MET A 625 6.29 8.44 -1.62
C MET A 625 7.55 9.17 -2.12
N ASP A 626 8.53 8.45 -2.67
CA ASP A 626 9.84 8.97 -3.12
C ASP A 626 10.51 9.88 -2.07
N ALA A 627 10.35 9.59 -0.77
CA ALA A 627 10.71 10.49 0.33
C ALA A 627 12.21 10.83 0.44
N SER A 628 13.06 10.13 -0.32
CA SER A 628 14.49 10.47 -0.45
C SER A 628 14.77 11.58 -1.46
N ASN A 629 13.81 11.89 -2.33
CA ASN A 629 13.88 12.98 -3.28
C ASN A 629 13.60 14.32 -2.56
N PRO A 630 14.47 15.33 -2.68
CA PRO A 630 14.23 16.66 -2.09
C PRO A 630 12.94 17.35 -2.55
N GLU A 631 12.37 16.95 -3.68
CA GLU A 631 11.10 17.48 -4.20
C GLU A 631 9.87 16.82 -3.56
N SER A 632 10.04 15.71 -2.83
CA SER A 632 8.95 15.04 -2.11
C SER A 632 8.60 15.78 -0.82
N ASP A 633 7.31 16.02 -0.62
CA ASP A 633 6.80 16.56 0.64
C ASP A 633 6.88 15.53 1.79
N THR A 634 6.97 14.24 1.47
CA THR A 634 6.99 13.18 2.49
C THR A 634 8.39 13.04 3.09
N PRO A 635 8.57 13.14 4.41
CA PRO A 635 9.89 12.98 5.02
C PRO A 635 10.26 11.50 5.23
N VAL A 636 11.57 11.23 5.28
CA VAL A 636 12.17 9.96 5.72
C VAL A 636 13.41 10.22 6.57
N SER A 637 13.68 9.35 7.55
CA SER A 637 14.84 9.50 8.42
C SER A 637 16.15 9.07 7.72
N PHE A 638 17.12 9.98 7.67
CA PHE A 638 18.50 9.70 7.30
C PHE A 638 19.33 9.42 8.56
N ALA A 639 19.93 8.23 8.64
CA ALA A 639 20.59 7.73 9.86
C ALA A 639 21.96 7.12 9.54
N LYS A 640 22.92 7.26 10.46
CA LYS A 640 24.29 6.74 10.27
C LYS A 640 24.38 5.27 10.64
N HIS A 641 23.78 4.89 11.77
CA HIS A 641 23.78 3.54 12.31
C HIS A 641 22.38 2.94 12.26
N VAL A 642 22.14 2.10 11.25
CA VAL A 642 20.83 1.47 11.00
C VAL A 642 20.85 0.00 11.39
N ALA A 643 19.87 -0.43 12.18
CA ALA A 643 19.63 -1.82 12.50
C ALA A 643 18.30 -2.30 11.92
N VAL A 644 18.31 -3.45 11.25
CA VAL A 644 17.13 -4.06 10.65
C VAL A 644 16.88 -5.41 11.30
N VAL A 645 15.72 -5.58 11.94
CA VAL A 645 15.37 -6.78 12.69
C VAL A 645 14.55 -7.72 11.80
N GLY A 646 15.17 -8.81 11.34
CA GLY A 646 14.54 -9.76 10.43
C GLY A 646 15.53 -10.47 9.52
N GLY A 647 15.05 -11.43 8.73
CA GLY A 647 15.88 -12.18 7.77
C GLY A 647 15.15 -12.52 6.47
N GLY A 648 13.99 -11.92 6.21
CA GLY A 648 13.27 -12.09 4.94
C GLY A 648 13.74 -11.13 3.86
N ASN A 649 13.15 -11.24 2.67
CA ASN A 649 13.42 -10.30 1.57
C ASN A 649 13.15 -8.85 1.98
N THR A 650 12.05 -8.59 2.70
CA THR A 650 11.73 -7.26 3.24
C THR A 650 12.84 -6.70 4.14
N ALA A 651 13.53 -7.55 4.90
CA ALA A 651 14.67 -7.14 5.73
C ALA A 651 15.89 -6.81 4.86
N MET A 652 16.17 -7.64 3.84
CA MET A 652 17.24 -7.38 2.86
C MET A 652 16.99 -6.07 2.09
N ASP A 653 15.75 -5.86 1.66
CA ASP A 653 15.34 -4.65 0.95
C ASP A 653 15.52 -3.41 1.86
N SER A 654 15.05 -3.47 3.11
CA SER A 654 15.20 -2.38 4.08
C SER A 654 16.67 -2.05 4.38
N VAL A 655 17.52 -3.05 4.62
CA VAL A 655 18.93 -2.82 5.02
C VAL A 655 19.76 -2.30 3.85
N ARG A 656 19.46 -2.72 2.63
CA ARG A 656 20.13 -2.25 1.40
C ARG A 656 19.67 -0.86 1.00
N THR A 657 18.40 -0.53 1.23
CA THR A 657 17.89 0.85 1.12
C THR A 657 18.58 1.77 2.11
N ALA A 658 18.80 1.35 3.35
CA ALA A 658 19.51 2.16 4.34
C ALA A 658 20.92 2.56 3.90
N LEU A 659 21.68 1.65 3.28
CA LEU A 659 22.96 1.99 2.67
C LEU A 659 22.82 3.02 1.54
N ARG A 660 21.79 2.88 0.70
CA ARG A 660 21.55 3.82 -0.41
C ARG A 660 21.14 5.21 0.05
N LEU A 661 20.50 5.32 1.21
CA LEU A 661 20.21 6.59 1.89
C LEU A 661 21.40 7.14 2.69
N GLY A 662 22.59 6.54 2.57
CA GLY A 662 23.83 7.10 3.12
C GLY A 662 24.21 6.59 4.52
N ALA A 663 23.61 5.50 5.01
CA ALA A 663 24.05 4.90 6.28
C ALA A 663 25.54 4.52 6.23
N GLU A 664 26.26 4.87 7.30
CA GLU A 664 27.65 4.47 7.52
C GLU A 664 27.74 2.99 7.87
N THR A 665 26.78 2.49 8.65
CA THR A 665 26.63 1.07 8.97
C THR A 665 25.18 0.64 8.89
N ALA A 666 24.90 -0.45 8.18
CA ALA A 666 23.61 -1.11 8.15
C ALA A 666 23.78 -2.57 8.60
N THR A 667 23.00 -2.98 9.62
CA THR A 667 23.15 -4.29 10.27
C THR A 667 21.84 -5.06 10.27
N ILE A 668 21.86 -6.29 9.75
CA ILE A 668 20.80 -7.27 9.93
C ILE A 668 20.94 -7.91 11.31
N ILE A 669 19.90 -7.83 12.13
CA ILE A 669 19.75 -8.60 13.37
C ILE A 669 18.78 -9.74 13.10
N TYR A 670 19.27 -10.97 13.19
CA TYR A 670 18.46 -12.15 12.92
C TYR A 670 18.59 -13.18 14.02
N ARG A 671 17.45 -13.66 14.53
CA ARG A 671 17.40 -14.58 15.67
C ARG A 671 17.91 -16.00 15.38
N ARG A 672 18.07 -16.39 14.11
CA ARG A 672 18.60 -17.73 13.71
C ARG A 672 19.92 -17.57 12.97
N SER A 673 20.46 -18.67 12.44
CA SER A 673 21.66 -18.62 11.60
C SER A 673 21.32 -18.19 10.17
N GLU A 674 22.35 -17.96 9.36
CA GLU A 674 22.18 -17.65 7.94
C GLU A 674 21.51 -18.80 7.16
N GLU A 675 21.73 -20.07 7.53
CA GLU A 675 21.13 -21.22 6.85
C GLU A 675 19.60 -21.23 6.96
N GLU A 676 19.05 -20.72 8.07
CA GLU A 676 17.59 -20.62 8.25
C GLU A 676 16.98 -19.35 7.63
N MET A 677 17.80 -18.48 7.05
CA MET A 677 17.35 -17.19 6.53
C MET A 677 16.35 -17.39 5.37
N PRO A 678 15.13 -16.86 5.46
CA PRO A 678 14.12 -17.08 4.43
C PRO A 678 14.32 -16.24 3.16
N ALA A 679 15.14 -15.18 3.22
CA ALA A 679 15.46 -14.33 2.06
C ALA A 679 16.01 -15.14 0.88
N ARG A 680 15.83 -14.58 -0.32
CA ARG A 680 16.37 -15.12 -1.57
C ARG A 680 17.89 -15.03 -1.53
N VAL A 681 18.55 -16.12 -1.94
CA VAL A 681 20.00 -16.28 -1.76
C VAL A 681 20.80 -15.19 -2.49
N GLU A 682 20.34 -14.78 -3.68
CA GLU A 682 20.94 -13.69 -4.47
C GLU A 682 20.92 -12.36 -3.70
N GLU A 683 19.82 -12.04 -3.00
CA GLU A 683 19.71 -10.78 -2.24
C GLU A 683 20.59 -10.76 -0.99
N VAL A 684 20.75 -11.90 -0.32
CA VAL A 684 21.70 -12.05 0.80
C VAL A 684 23.14 -11.87 0.30
N HIS A 685 23.46 -12.44 -0.86
CA HIS A 685 24.77 -12.28 -1.49
C HIS A 685 25.04 -10.80 -1.84
N HIS A 686 24.09 -10.13 -2.49
CA HIS A 686 24.21 -8.71 -2.82
C HIS A 686 24.36 -7.83 -1.60
N ALA A 687 23.58 -8.07 -0.54
CA ALA A 687 23.69 -7.34 0.72
C ALA A 687 25.11 -7.47 1.32
N LYS A 688 25.69 -8.67 1.33
CA LYS A 688 27.07 -8.90 1.81
C LYS A 688 28.10 -8.15 0.97
N GLN A 689 27.99 -8.20 -0.35
CA GLN A 689 28.90 -7.48 -1.26
C GLN A 689 28.81 -5.96 -1.08
N GLU A 690 27.60 -5.45 -0.81
CA GLU A 690 27.35 -4.03 -0.54
C GLU A 690 27.84 -3.57 0.85
N GLY A 691 28.29 -4.50 1.71
CA GLY A 691 28.88 -4.20 3.02
C GLY A 691 27.91 -4.28 4.21
N VAL A 692 26.73 -4.87 4.03
CA VAL A 692 25.79 -5.12 5.13
C VAL A 692 26.41 -6.05 6.17
N LYS A 693 26.29 -5.68 7.44
CA LYS A 693 26.71 -6.53 8.56
C LYS A 693 25.60 -7.49 8.95
N PHE A 694 25.94 -8.75 9.22
CA PHE A 694 24.99 -9.77 9.65
C PHE A 694 25.27 -10.19 11.09
N LEU A 695 24.38 -9.80 12.00
CA LEU A 695 24.37 -10.20 13.39
C LEU A 695 23.31 -11.29 13.59
N THR A 696 23.68 -12.51 13.21
CA THR A 696 22.85 -13.72 13.36
C THR A 696 22.87 -14.22 14.79
N LEU A 697 21.90 -15.06 15.17
CA LEU A 697 21.70 -15.55 16.53
C LEU A 697 21.53 -14.43 17.58
N HIS A 698 20.88 -13.33 17.19
CA HIS A 698 20.55 -12.23 18.10
C HIS A 698 19.09 -11.82 17.95
N ASN A 699 18.44 -11.46 19.04
CA ASN A 699 17.05 -10.99 19.05
C ASN A 699 16.89 -9.78 19.98
N PRO A 700 16.22 -8.70 19.56
CA PRO A 700 15.97 -7.56 20.45
C PRO A 700 15.18 -7.92 21.72
N LEU A 701 15.62 -7.36 22.85
CA LEU A 701 14.91 -7.41 24.13
C LEU A 701 14.21 -6.09 24.45
N ARG A 702 14.84 -4.96 24.12
CA ARG A 702 14.28 -3.61 24.26
C ARG A 702 15.07 -2.61 23.42
N TYR A 703 14.44 -1.47 23.14
CA TYR A 703 15.09 -0.29 22.58
C TYR A 703 15.20 0.79 23.65
N GLU A 704 16.35 1.46 23.71
CA GLU A 704 16.60 2.55 24.66
C GLU A 704 16.63 3.87 23.91
N ALA A 705 15.80 4.81 24.37
CA ALA A 705 15.68 6.14 23.80
C ALA A 705 16.52 7.16 24.58
N ASP A 706 16.98 8.21 23.89
CA ASP A 706 17.63 9.37 24.47
C ASP A 706 16.62 10.28 25.21
N GLU A 707 17.11 11.40 25.76
CA GLU A 707 16.28 12.38 26.47
C GLU A 707 15.20 13.01 25.59
N LYS A 708 15.40 13.04 24.26
CA LYS A 708 14.44 13.55 23.28
C LYS A 708 13.45 12.47 22.80
N GLY A 709 13.59 11.23 23.26
CA GLY A 709 12.73 10.11 22.87
C GLY A 709 13.13 9.43 21.56
N HIS A 710 14.31 9.73 21.00
CA HIS A 710 14.84 9.05 19.82
C HIS A 710 15.61 7.80 20.24
N VAL A 711 15.47 6.71 19.50
CA VAL A 711 16.25 5.49 19.74
C VAL A 711 17.74 5.80 19.65
N SER A 712 18.50 5.30 20.61
CA SER A 712 19.95 5.47 20.68
C SER A 712 20.68 4.13 20.81
N LYS A 713 20.01 3.12 21.39
CA LYS A 713 20.59 1.78 21.60
C LYS A 713 19.55 0.69 21.44
N VAL A 714 20.01 -0.47 21.00
CA VAL A 714 19.26 -1.73 21.07
C VAL A 714 19.97 -2.71 21.98
N VAL A 715 19.21 -3.31 22.90
CA VAL A 715 19.70 -4.39 23.76
C VAL A 715 19.23 -5.72 23.19
N LEU A 716 20.18 -6.60 22.92
CA LEU A 716 20.02 -7.85 22.20
C LEU A 716 20.24 -9.03 23.14
N GLN A 717 19.37 -10.03 23.05
CA GLN A 717 19.58 -11.37 23.58
C GLN A 717 20.40 -12.18 22.58
N GLN A 718 21.46 -12.84 23.06
CA GLN A 718 22.16 -13.85 22.28
C GLN A 718 21.39 -15.17 22.28
N MET A 719 21.36 -15.82 21.12
CA MET A 719 20.61 -17.06 20.89
C MET A 719 21.56 -18.21 20.55
N GLU A 720 21.10 -19.43 20.76
CA GLU A 720 21.65 -20.64 20.16
C GLU A 720 20.56 -21.38 19.37
N LEU A 721 20.95 -22.32 18.50
CA LEU A 721 19.99 -23.11 17.74
C LEU A 721 19.59 -24.37 18.52
N GLY A 722 18.31 -24.50 18.82
CA GLY A 722 17.69 -25.73 19.30
C GLY A 722 17.22 -26.63 18.16
N GLU A 723 16.19 -27.43 18.46
CA GLU A 723 15.56 -28.37 17.52
C GLU A 723 14.77 -27.66 16.40
N PRO A 724 14.60 -28.28 15.22
CA PRO A 724 13.72 -27.80 14.16
C PRO A 724 12.28 -27.51 14.61
N ASP A 725 11.69 -26.42 14.12
CA ASP A 725 10.26 -26.12 14.23
C ASP A 725 9.42 -26.81 13.14
N ALA A 726 8.10 -26.56 13.14
CA ALA A 726 7.19 -27.12 12.15
C ALA A 726 7.48 -26.68 10.70
N SER A 727 8.27 -25.62 10.50
CA SER A 727 8.76 -25.21 9.18
C SER A 727 10.07 -25.90 8.78
N GLY A 728 10.61 -26.79 9.63
CA GLY A 728 11.87 -27.49 9.42
C GLY A 728 13.12 -26.69 9.80
N ARG A 729 12.95 -25.43 10.25
CA ARG A 729 14.07 -24.55 10.61
C ARG A 729 14.37 -24.64 12.10
N ARG A 730 15.65 -24.65 12.48
CA ARG A 730 16.05 -24.72 13.89
C ARG A 730 15.51 -23.54 14.71
N ARG A 731 14.97 -23.84 15.89
CA ARG A 731 14.39 -22.85 16.79
C ARG A 731 15.50 -22.04 17.46
N PRO A 732 15.35 -20.71 17.59
CA PRO A 732 16.27 -19.92 18.40
C PRO A 732 15.92 -20.08 19.88
N VAL A 733 16.92 -20.37 20.71
CA VAL A 733 16.81 -20.52 22.17
C VAL A 733 17.70 -19.48 22.84
N PRO A 734 17.20 -18.69 23.81
CA PRO A 734 18.02 -17.66 24.46
C PRO A 734 19.13 -18.31 25.31
N ILE A 735 20.34 -17.76 25.21
CA ILE A 735 21.45 -18.11 26.10
C ILE A 735 21.31 -17.29 27.38
N GLU A 736 21.04 -17.96 28.50
CA GLU A 736 20.75 -17.31 29.78
C GLU A 736 21.86 -16.32 30.18
N GLY A 737 21.48 -15.09 30.53
CA GLY A 737 22.39 -14.02 30.94
C GLY A 737 23.25 -13.38 29.83
N ALA A 738 23.14 -13.85 28.58
CA ALA A 738 23.97 -13.36 27.47
C ALA A 738 23.27 -12.23 26.70
N THR A 739 23.61 -10.98 27.04
CA THR A 739 23.08 -9.78 26.37
C THR A 739 24.19 -8.91 25.79
N VAL A 740 23.91 -8.28 24.64
CA VAL A 740 24.81 -7.32 23.99
C VAL A 740 24.04 -6.04 23.70
N THR A 741 24.67 -4.89 23.88
CA THR A 741 24.11 -3.58 23.52
C THR A 741 24.83 -3.02 22.30
N MET A 742 24.07 -2.43 21.38
CA MET A 742 24.58 -1.80 20.17
C MET A 742 23.97 -0.41 20.01
N ASP A 743 24.81 0.58 19.70
CA ASP A 743 24.36 1.93 19.38
C ASP A 743 23.69 1.95 18.00
N VAL A 744 22.55 2.64 17.90
CA VAL A 744 21.72 2.74 16.69
C VAL A 744 21.02 4.10 16.66
N ASP A 745 20.86 4.66 15.47
CA ASP A 745 20.09 5.90 15.24
C ASP A 745 18.70 5.58 14.64
N LEU A 746 18.58 4.43 13.96
CA LEU A 746 17.35 3.97 13.33
C LEU A 746 17.22 2.45 13.46
N VAL A 747 16.03 2.00 13.86
CA VAL A 747 15.67 0.58 13.90
C VAL A 747 14.48 0.31 12.97
N ILE A 748 14.65 -0.64 12.06
CA ILE A 748 13.60 -1.07 11.13
C ILE A 748 13.16 -2.50 11.49
N VAL A 749 11.90 -2.65 11.89
CA VAL A 749 11.30 -3.92 12.32
C VAL A 749 10.70 -4.66 11.12
N SER A 750 11.22 -5.85 10.82
CA SER A 750 10.90 -6.67 9.64
C SER A 750 10.60 -8.12 10.00
N ILE A 751 9.72 -8.32 10.98
CA ILE A 751 9.43 -9.64 11.58
C ILE A 751 8.21 -10.34 10.98
N GLY A 752 7.70 -9.83 9.86
CA GLY A 752 6.56 -10.37 9.12
C GLY A 752 5.32 -9.48 9.20
N VAL A 753 4.31 -9.88 8.44
CA VAL A 753 3.06 -9.15 8.23
C VAL A 753 1.86 -10.04 8.48
N SER A 754 0.69 -9.42 8.67
CA SER A 754 -0.61 -10.05 8.87
C SER A 754 -1.63 -9.45 7.90
N PRO A 755 -2.72 -10.18 7.57
CA PRO A 755 -3.85 -9.66 6.83
C PRO A 755 -4.41 -8.36 7.41
N ASN A 756 -4.81 -7.43 6.54
CA ASN A 756 -5.55 -6.24 6.97
C ASN A 756 -7.00 -6.63 7.31
N PRO A 757 -7.53 -6.28 8.50
CA PRO A 757 -8.86 -6.68 8.93
C PRO A 757 -10.02 -5.96 8.19
N ILE A 758 -9.76 -4.90 7.42
CA ILE A 758 -10.81 -4.05 6.84
C ILE A 758 -11.84 -4.85 6.03
N LEU A 759 -11.39 -5.56 4.99
CA LEU A 759 -12.29 -6.34 4.14
C LEU A 759 -12.83 -7.60 4.84
N PRO A 760 -12.01 -8.42 5.51
CA PRO A 760 -12.50 -9.61 6.20
C PRO A 760 -13.61 -9.30 7.22
N ASN A 761 -13.50 -8.18 7.95
CA ASN A 761 -14.50 -7.79 8.94
C ASN A 761 -15.73 -7.09 8.33
N SER A 762 -15.66 -6.62 7.08
CA SER A 762 -16.80 -5.96 6.43
C SER A 762 -17.78 -6.96 5.81
N VAL A 763 -17.33 -8.18 5.48
CA VAL A 763 -18.14 -9.18 4.78
C VAL A 763 -18.82 -10.11 5.78
N LYS A 764 -20.14 -10.05 5.86
CA LYS A 764 -20.90 -10.87 6.81
C LYS A 764 -20.90 -12.35 6.40
N GLY A 765 -20.53 -13.24 7.32
CA GLY A 765 -20.52 -14.69 7.09
C GLY A 765 -19.27 -15.21 6.36
N LEU A 766 -18.25 -14.37 6.21
CA LEU A 766 -16.95 -14.79 5.69
C LEU A 766 -16.18 -15.58 6.76
N ASP A 767 -15.83 -16.82 6.43
CA ASP A 767 -15.03 -17.65 7.32
C ASP A 767 -13.56 -17.22 7.28
N LEU A 768 -12.96 -17.08 8.46
CA LEU A 768 -11.56 -16.68 8.61
C LEU A 768 -10.69 -17.87 8.98
N GLY A 769 -9.53 -17.92 8.36
CA GLY A 769 -8.46 -18.86 8.64
C GLY A 769 -7.59 -18.41 9.81
N LYS A 770 -6.40 -19.02 9.90
CA LYS A 770 -5.43 -18.71 10.96
C LYS A 770 -4.94 -17.27 10.82
N LYS A 771 -4.83 -16.56 11.94
CA LYS A 771 -4.27 -15.20 12.00
C LYS A 771 -5.00 -14.18 11.09
N GLY A 772 -6.30 -14.37 10.88
CA GLY A 772 -7.13 -13.41 10.14
C GLY A 772 -7.02 -13.50 8.61
N THR A 773 -6.46 -14.59 8.06
CA THR A 773 -6.54 -14.86 6.62
C THR A 773 -7.97 -15.22 6.22
N ILE A 774 -8.31 -15.11 4.92
CA ILE A 774 -9.58 -15.63 4.41
C ILE A 774 -9.48 -17.16 4.30
N ALA A 775 -10.46 -17.88 4.84
CA ALA A 775 -10.56 -19.32 4.63
C ALA A 775 -11.16 -19.60 3.24
N VAL A 776 -10.52 -20.52 2.52
CA VAL A 776 -10.95 -20.96 1.19
C VAL A 776 -10.86 -22.48 1.07
N ASP A 777 -11.63 -23.06 0.15
CA ASP A 777 -11.57 -24.48 -0.23
C ASP A 777 -10.42 -24.77 -1.23
N GLU A 778 -10.35 -26.00 -1.76
CA GLU A 778 -9.37 -26.39 -2.77
C GLU A 778 -9.47 -25.62 -4.11
N HIS A 779 -10.62 -24.99 -4.38
CA HIS A 779 -10.89 -24.17 -5.55
C HIS A 779 -10.57 -22.68 -5.32
N LEU A 780 -10.03 -22.33 -4.14
CA LEU A 780 -9.83 -20.96 -3.67
C LEU A 780 -11.13 -20.15 -3.52
N GLN A 781 -12.27 -20.83 -3.43
CA GLN A 781 -13.55 -20.20 -3.16
C GLN A 781 -13.72 -20.02 -1.64
N SER A 782 -14.20 -18.85 -1.22
CA SER A 782 -14.52 -18.57 0.18
C SER A 782 -15.89 -19.16 0.58
N SER A 783 -16.28 -18.98 1.85
CA SER A 783 -17.63 -19.30 2.33
C SER A 783 -18.73 -18.46 1.65
N ILE A 784 -18.38 -17.37 0.96
CA ILE A 784 -19.32 -16.53 0.21
C ILE A 784 -19.38 -17.00 -1.25
N PRO A 785 -20.58 -17.35 -1.79
CA PRO A 785 -20.73 -17.80 -3.16
C PRO A 785 -20.20 -16.78 -4.18
N ALA A 786 -19.45 -17.26 -5.18
CA ALA A 786 -18.82 -16.44 -6.22
C ALA A 786 -17.79 -15.41 -5.70
N LEU A 787 -17.35 -15.53 -4.45
CA LEU A 787 -16.21 -14.81 -3.89
C LEU A 787 -15.03 -15.76 -3.73
N TYR A 788 -13.97 -15.48 -4.49
CA TYR A 788 -12.70 -16.20 -4.45
C TYR A 788 -11.63 -15.34 -3.78
N ALA A 789 -10.60 -15.95 -3.22
CA ALA A 789 -9.48 -15.23 -2.63
C ALA A 789 -8.15 -15.94 -2.89
N GLY A 790 -7.07 -15.18 -3.05
CA GLY A 790 -5.77 -15.76 -3.38
C GLY A 790 -4.58 -14.86 -3.05
N GLY A 791 -3.39 -15.46 -2.96
CA GLY A 791 -2.16 -14.79 -2.54
C GLY A 791 -2.06 -14.61 -1.04
N ASP A 792 -1.39 -13.54 -0.62
CA ASP A 792 -1.00 -13.36 0.79
C ASP A 792 -2.19 -13.21 1.75
N ILE A 793 -3.37 -12.81 1.25
CA ILE A 793 -4.61 -12.74 2.05
C ILE A 793 -5.11 -14.14 2.49
N VAL A 794 -4.73 -15.19 1.76
CA VAL A 794 -5.05 -16.60 2.09
C VAL A 794 -3.86 -17.26 2.79
N ARG A 795 -2.65 -17.04 2.27
CA ARG A 795 -1.43 -17.76 2.70
C ARG A 795 -0.74 -17.15 3.92
N GLY A 796 -0.97 -15.87 4.19
CA GLY A 796 -0.01 -15.02 4.89
C GLY A 796 1.19 -14.68 3.99
N GLY A 797 2.10 -13.82 4.47
CA GLY A 797 3.22 -13.32 3.66
C GLY A 797 4.00 -14.43 2.94
N ALA A 798 3.98 -14.42 1.60
CA ALA A 798 4.53 -15.48 0.75
C ALA A 798 5.45 -14.90 -0.35
N THR A 799 5.36 -15.39 -1.59
CA THR A 799 6.18 -14.96 -2.73
C THR A 799 5.28 -14.51 -3.87
N VAL A 800 5.71 -13.50 -4.64
CA VAL A 800 4.98 -12.92 -5.79
C VAL A 800 4.37 -13.99 -6.70
N ILE A 801 5.15 -14.99 -7.09
CA ILE A 801 4.69 -16.03 -8.03
C ILE A 801 3.70 -17.04 -7.44
N LEU A 802 3.73 -17.29 -6.12
CA LEU A 802 2.69 -18.09 -5.46
C LEU A 802 1.37 -17.31 -5.45
N ALA A 803 1.42 -16.00 -5.24
CA ALA A 803 0.24 -15.14 -5.32
C ALA A 803 -0.34 -15.10 -6.74
N MET A 804 0.52 -15.02 -7.77
CA MET A 804 0.08 -15.14 -9.16
C MET A 804 -0.52 -16.52 -9.47
N GLY A 805 0.09 -17.60 -8.96
CA GLY A 805 -0.44 -18.96 -9.08
C GLY A 805 -1.86 -19.08 -8.52
N ASP A 806 -2.11 -18.52 -7.35
CA ASP A 806 -3.45 -18.47 -6.76
C ASP A 806 -4.43 -17.67 -7.63
N GLY A 807 -4.01 -16.50 -8.13
CA GLY A 807 -4.85 -15.69 -9.02
C GLY A 807 -5.23 -16.43 -10.31
N LYS A 808 -4.28 -17.15 -10.92
CA LYS A 808 -4.54 -17.96 -12.12
C LYS A 808 -5.47 -19.14 -11.85
N HIS A 809 -5.25 -19.86 -10.74
CA HIS A 809 -6.09 -20.99 -10.34
C HIS A 809 -7.53 -20.52 -10.03
N ALA A 810 -7.68 -19.50 -9.18
CA ALA A 810 -8.99 -18.93 -8.85
C ALA A 810 -9.74 -18.41 -10.09
N ALA A 811 -9.03 -17.84 -11.06
CA ALA A 811 -9.66 -17.40 -12.30
C ALA A 811 -10.23 -18.58 -13.09
N GLN A 812 -9.53 -19.72 -13.15
CA GLN A 812 -10.01 -20.93 -13.83
C GLN A 812 -11.27 -21.46 -13.16
N GLU A 813 -11.24 -21.61 -11.84
CA GLU A 813 -12.36 -22.14 -11.06
C GLU A 813 -13.60 -21.23 -11.14
N MET A 814 -13.41 -19.90 -11.11
CA MET A 814 -14.50 -18.95 -11.27
C MET A 814 -15.10 -19.01 -12.69
N ASP A 815 -14.27 -19.11 -13.73
CA ASP A 815 -14.76 -19.26 -15.12
C ASP A 815 -15.59 -20.53 -15.30
N ASP A 816 -15.12 -21.66 -14.78
CA ASP A 816 -15.84 -22.93 -14.84
C ASP A 816 -17.20 -22.84 -14.11
N MET A 817 -17.23 -22.21 -12.94
CA MET A 817 -18.47 -21.95 -12.19
C MET A 817 -19.44 -21.05 -12.96
N LEU A 818 -18.95 -19.98 -13.60
CA LEU A 818 -19.79 -19.04 -14.35
C LEU A 818 -20.33 -19.65 -15.65
N LYS A 819 -19.55 -20.51 -16.31
CA LYS A 819 -19.99 -21.28 -17.48
C LYS A 819 -21.02 -22.34 -17.13
N ALA A 820 -20.88 -23.02 -16.00
CA ALA A 820 -21.84 -24.04 -15.54
C ALA A 820 -23.22 -23.48 -15.14
N LYS A 821 -23.33 -22.16 -14.91
CA LYS A 821 -24.60 -21.48 -14.62
C LYS A 821 -25.38 -21.07 -15.89
N LYS A 822 -24.79 -21.20 -17.08
CA LYS A 822 -25.47 -21.03 -18.37
C LYS A 822 -26.11 -22.35 -18.80
#